data_AF-A0A6S7JX42-F1
#
_entry.id   AF-A0A6S7JX42-F1
#
_cell.length_a   1.000
_cell.length_b   1.000
_cell.length_c   1.000
_cell.angle_alpha   90.00
_cell.angle_beta   90.00
_cell.angle_gamma   90.00
#
_symmetry.space_group_name_H-M   'P 1'
#
loop_
_entity.id
_entity.type
_entity.pdbx_description
1 polymer ?
#
loop_
_entity_poly.entity_id
_entity_poly.type
_entity_poly.pdbx_seq_one_letter_code
_entity_poly.pdbx_strand_id
1 'polypeptide(L)'
;MDSRVDETVHMISLCKFVNISSSTNKRYKEQILKDIIIAICAMLNSIGGKVVLYNKCTCLLAVSAISLLIRILEQSLISIIGSNQTISKINFKEDKESMVILVKKADCLIITNYNLYLPSQSQVVQISPWEPLEKVKDDIINRRFVPEPVQLDSHCRIFLKGKNCDFHENKMVMFKNLKADQSKRTRLADRMTGKGNKFSCYVSAFANYNGGHMYFGIRDDGVVEGEVIPNEDISEIIKKVEKAIKKMKWPEQIDQPKRGEHWEICFEPVVDENSNVIPSTFVIVIYIAACLGGVFTEEPECYEMVEGKIEKMSFVTWKKRVLQLGDVDIPAAVQRIEWSSSATERRCTKVREVLMTAINNGKWEMFSKYAKLFEDKYPEVEMKLMVLSRRVIANYRQGRLSKARHLLVDYDKLLPKANDILIFEVIYLCLKAALKRAKREFEAVSEFLESALLKADQLTPGIITALTFSFAAMNQNSGLNEDGPSSAELSRKVLEHLKYLPRSQVQVEMEHKAYIILATFHLGYDMSGKIIEKHVNQLRLETATSSLMALNKSVCSGYSLSRYREVQFNMVQSTLYYRYAQVNPEKNEIFLEEAFQFSRKAQHLARASNFDEMVTWANVSVALYTEKLVLASLAKMDWVKKIYMYRLSKNLIF
;
A
#
# COMPACT_ATOMS: atom_id res chain seq x y z
N MET A 1 -23.76 17.47 -29.83
CA MET A 1 -22.30 17.71 -29.83
C MET A 1 -21.65 16.41 -30.22
N ASP A 2 -21.15 16.28 -31.44
CA ASP A 2 -20.43 15.10 -31.91
C ASP A 2 -19.30 14.79 -30.93
N SER A 3 -19.31 13.58 -30.37
CA SER A 3 -18.24 13.10 -29.50
C SER A 3 -16.96 13.08 -30.33
N ARG A 4 -16.06 14.04 -30.12
CA ARG A 4 -14.71 14.01 -30.70
C ARG A 4 -14.03 12.72 -30.25
N VAL A 5 -13.86 11.79 -31.19
CA VAL A 5 -13.06 10.59 -30.99
C VAL A 5 -11.63 10.95 -31.33
N ASP A 6 -10.70 10.71 -30.42
CA ASP A 6 -9.27 10.89 -30.69
C ASP A 6 -8.83 9.93 -31.81
N GLU A 7 -8.15 10.47 -32.82
CA GLU A 7 -7.73 9.72 -34.01
C GLU A 7 -6.28 10.03 -34.37
N THR A 8 -5.52 8.98 -34.67
CA THR A 8 -4.15 9.09 -35.21
C THR A 8 -4.03 8.30 -36.50
N VAL A 9 -3.27 8.84 -37.45
CA VAL A 9 -3.11 8.25 -38.79
C VAL A 9 -1.64 7.94 -39.04
N HIS A 10 -1.35 6.70 -39.43
CA HIS A 10 0.00 6.25 -39.76
C HIS A 10 0.05 5.69 -41.17
N MET A 11 1.05 6.10 -41.94
CA MET A 11 1.27 5.58 -43.30
C MET A 11 2.33 4.48 -43.29
N ILE A 12 1.95 3.26 -43.65
CA ILE A 12 2.83 2.08 -43.57
C ILE A 12 3.14 1.56 -44.98
N SER A 13 4.41 1.31 -45.27
CA SER A 13 4.82 0.46 -46.40
C SER A 13 4.89 -1.01 -45.95
N LEU A 14 3.83 -1.78 -46.21
CA LEU A 14 3.78 -3.22 -45.87
C LEU A 14 4.91 -4.01 -46.56
N CYS A 15 5.26 -3.62 -47.78
CA CYS A 15 6.37 -4.18 -48.55
C CYS A 15 7.72 -4.12 -47.81
N LYS A 16 8.03 -2.98 -47.16
CA LYS A 16 9.23 -2.82 -46.33
C LYS A 16 9.11 -3.53 -44.98
N PHE A 17 7.89 -3.61 -44.45
CA PHE A 17 7.61 -4.22 -43.15
C PHE A 17 7.82 -5.75 -43.16
N VAL A 18 7.45 -6.41 -44.26
CA VAL A 18 7.55 -7.88 -44.41
C VAL A 18 8.95 -8.33 -44.86
N ASN A 19 9.67 -7.53 -45.66
CA ASN A 19 10.97 -7.92 -46.21
C ASN A 19 12.14 -7.55 -45.27
N ILE A 20 12.51 -8.47 -44.35
CA ILE A 20 13.51 -8.22 -43.28
C ILE A 20 14.98 -8.40 -43.76
N SER A 21 15.20 -8.68 -45.04
CA SER A 21 16.54 -8.99 -45.59
C SER A 21 17.61 -7.88 -45.45
N SER A 22 17.22 -6.64 -45.13
CA SER A 22 18.15 -5.51 -44.91
C SER A 22 18.05 -4.90 -43.51
N SER A 23 19.18 -4.42 -42.97
CA SER A 23 19.26 -3.72 -41.68
C SER A 23 18.37 -2.46 -41.63
N THR A 24 18.17 -1.81 -42.78
CA THR A 24 17.28 -0.66 -42.96
C THR A 24 15.80 -1.02 -42.74
N ASN A 25 15.36 -2.18 -43.25
CA ASN A 25 13.97 -2.64 -43.09
C ASN A 25 13.67 -3.07 -41.64
N LYS A 26 14.66 -3.60 -40.92
CA LYS A 26 14.54 -3.91 -39.48
C LYS A 26 14.29 -2.65 -38.64
N ARG A 27 15.08 -1.60 -38.84
CA ARG A 27 14.90 -0.31 -38.14
C ARG A 27 13.55 0.34 -38.47
N TYR A 28 13.13 0.27 -39.73
CA TYR A 28 11.83 0.77 -40.15
C TYR A 28 10.69 0.05 -39.43
N LYS A 29 10.74 -1.29 -39.35
CA LYS A 29 9.76 -2.11 -38.62
C LYS A 29 9.71 -1.74 -37.13
N GLU A 30 10.86 -1.65 -36.47
CA GLU A 30 10.95 -1.29 -35.04
C GLU A 30 10.37 0.10 -34.78
N GLN A 31 10.67 1.09 -35.64
CA GLN A 31 10.14 2.44 -35.49
C GLN A 31 8.62 2.49 -35.66
N ILE A 32 8.07 1.88 -36.72
CA ILE A 32 6.62 1.87 -36.96
C ILE A 32 5.86 1.18 -35.82
N LEU A 33 6.38 0.04 -35.32
CA LEU A 33 5.77 -0.64 -34.19
C LEU A 33 5.79 0.25 -32.94
N LYS A 34 6.91 0.92 -32.67
CA LYS A 34 7.02 1.84 -31.54
C LYS A 34 6.01 2.99 -31.65
N ASP A 35 5.88 3.61 -32.83
CA ASP A 35 4.95 4.72 -33.04
C ASP A 35 3.48 4.31 -32.83
N ILE A 36 3.10 3.13 -33.32
CA ILE A 36 1.74 2.58 -33.15
C ILE A 36 1.48 2.25 -31.67
N ILE A 37 2.43 1.62 -30.98
CA ILE A 37 2.30 1.29 -29.56
C ILE A 37 2.18 2.56 -28.71
N ILE A 38 2.94 3.60 -29.04
CA ILE A 38 2.84 4.92 -28.38
C ILE A 38 1.44 5.50 -28.56
N ALA A 39 0.89 5.47 -29.77
CA ALA A 39 -0.46 5.95 -30.05
C ALA A 39 -1.52 5.18 -29.25
N ILE A 40 -1.41 3.85 -29.23
CA ILE A 40 -2.32 2.98 -28.47
C ILE A 40 -2.20 3.26 -26.96
N CYS A 41 -0.99 3.39 -26.43
CA CYS A 41 -0.75 3.76 -25.02
C CYS A 41 -1.40 5.10 -24.67
N ALA A 42 -1.25 6.11 -25.53
CA ALA A 42 -1.86 7.42 -25.33
C ALA A 42 -3.39 7.34 -25.26
N MET A 43 -4.01 6.57 -26.16
CA MET A 43 -5.46 6.35 -26.17
C MET A 43 -5.95 5.55 -24.97
N LEU A 44 -5.22 4.50 -24.56
CA LEU A 44 -5.54 3.69 -23.36
C LEU A 44 -5.56 4.56 -22.09
N ASN A 45 -4.62 5.51 -21.98
CA ASN A 45 -4.49 6.42 -20.83
C ASN A 45 -5.42 7.64 -20.87
N SER A 46 -6.21 7.79 -21.94
CA SER A 46 -7.08 8.95 -22.17
C SER A 46 -8.55 8.50 -22.28
N ILE A 47 -9.31 8.98 -23.26
CA ILE A 47 -10.73 8.64 -23.45
C ILE A 47 -10.95 7.44 -24.38
N GLY A 48 -9.89 6.77 -24.82
CA GLY A 48 -9.91 5.85 -25.96
C GLY A 48 -9.78 6.58 -27.29
N GLY A 49 -9.93 5.86 -28.41
CA GLY A 49 -9.77 6.44 -29.74
C GLY A 49 -9.66 5.39 -30.85
N LYS A 50 -9.17 5.82 -32.01
CA LYS A 50 -8.84 4.91 -33.12
C LYS A 50 -7.48 5.26 -33.75
N VAL A 51 -6.69 4.24 -34.05
CA VAL A 51 -5.46 4.34 -34.84
C VAL A 51 -5.75 3.81 -36.23
N VAL A 52 -5.58 4.64 -37.26
CA VAL A 52 -5.80 4.26 -38.67
C VAL A 52 -4.46 4.09 -39.37
N LEU A 53 -4.27 2.92 -39.97
CA LEU A 53 -3.06 2.56 -40.69
C LEU A 53 -3.38 2.47 -42.19
N TYR A 54 -2.83 3.37 -43.00
CA TYR A 54 -2.98 3.33 -44.45
C TYR A 54 -1.78 2.65 -45.10
N ASN A 55 -2.05 1.72 -46.01
CA ASN A 55 -1.02 1.05 -46.76
C ASN A 55 -0.55 1.91 -47.95
N LYS A 56 0.73 2.28 -47.98
CA LYS A 56 1.35 3.02 -49.09
C LYS A 56 1.65 2.14 -50.32
N CYS A 57 1.58 0.82 -50.22
CA CYS A 57 2.00 -0.12 -51.27
C CYS A 57 0.76 -0.71 -51.98
N THR A 58 0.62 -0.54 -53.29
CA THR A 58 -0.50 -1.07 -54.10
C THR A 58 -0.30 -2.52 -54.59
N CYS A 59 0.68 -3.25 -54.06
CA CYS A 59 1.00 -4.60 -54.54
C CYS A 59 0.03 -5.67 -54.01
N LEU A 60 -0.18 -6.74 -54.80
CA LEU A 60 -1.06 -7.87 -54.46
C LEU A 60 -0.62 -8.68 -53.22
N LEU A 61 0.62 -8.51 -52.75
CA LEU A 61 1.14 -9.13 -51.53
C LEU A 61 0.59 -8.47 -50.23
N ALA A 62 -0.25 -7.43 -50.35
CA ALA A 62 -0.70 -6.63 -49.21
C ALA A 62 -1.69 -7.35 -48.27
N VAL A 63 -2.54 -8.25 -48.76
CA VAL A 63 -3.61 -8.86 -47.93
C VAL A 63 -3.03 -9.78 -46.85
N SER A 64 -2.11 -10.69 -47.21
CA SER A 64 -1.43 -11.56 -46.23
C SER A 64 -0.47 -10.80 -45.31
N ALA A 65 0.01 -9.63 -45.73
CA ALA A 65 0.87 -8.77 -44.94
C ALA A 65 0.13 -8.03 -43.81
N ILE A 66 -1.16 -7.72 -43.97
CA ILE A 66 -1.99 -7.09 -42.95
C ILE A 66 -2.21 -8.05 -41.77
N SER A 67 -2.59 -9.31 -42.03
CA SER A 67 -2.77 -10.30 -40.97
C SER A 67 -1.46 -10.57 -40.19
N LEU A 68 -0.31 -10.54 -40.87
CA LEU A 68 1.00 -10.63 -40.22
C LEU A 68 1.30 -9.41 -39.33
N LEU A 69 0.97 -8.20 -39.79
CA LEU A 69 1.11 -6.97 -39.00
C LEU A 69 0.22 -7.01 -37.76
N ILE A 70 -1.05 -7.41 -37.89
CA ILE A 70 -1.99 -7.59 -36.76
C ILE A 70 -1.37 -8.51 -35.72
N ARG A 71 -0.90 -9.69 -36.14
CA ARG A 71 -0.29 -10.67 -35.22
C ARG A 71 0.94 -10.09 -34.49
N ILE A 72 1.79 -9.34 -35.19
CA ILE A 72 2.98 -8.73 -34.59
C ILE A 72 2.59 -7.62 -33.60
N LEU A 73 1.61 -6.79 -33.95
CA LEU A 73 1.09 -5.74 -33.08
C LEU A 73 0.44 -6.35 -31.84
N GLU A 74 -0.41 -7.35 -32.01
CA GLU A 74 -1.08 -8.06 -30.92
C GLU A 74 -0.06 -8.69 -29.96
N GLN A 75 0.96 -9.39 -30.47
CA GLN A 75 2.04 -9.95 -29.64
C GLN A 75 2.82 -8.85 -28.88
N SER A 76 3.09 -7.73 -29.53
CA SER A 76 3.80 -6.60 -28.91
C SER A 76 2.94 -5.88 -27.87
N LEU A 77 1.63 -5.83 -28.07
CA LEU A 77 0.69 -5.27 -27.09
C LEU A 77 0.54 -6.21 -25.90
N ILE A 78 0.40 -7.52 -26.11
CA ILE A 78 0.35 -8.52 -25.04
C ILE A 78 1.60 -8.44 -24.15
N SER A 79 2.79 -8.23 -24.72
CA SER A 79 4.03 -8.10 -23.93
C SER A 79 4.15 -6.78 -23.17
N ILE A 80 3.27 -5.80 -23.42
CA ILE A 80 3.29 -4.50 -22.75
C ILE A 80 2.12 -4.36 -21.77
N ILE A 81 0.90 -4.65 -22.22
CA ILE A 81 -0.35 -4.41 -21.45
C ILE A 81 -1.01 -5.70 -20.95
N GLY A 82 -0.49 -6.86 -21.33
CA GLY A 82 -1.04 -8.17 -20.96
C GLY A 82 -2.21 -8.61 -21.85
N SER A 83 -2.45 -9.93 -21.89
CA SER A 83 -3.47 -10.55 -22.75
C SER A 83 -4.88 -10.03 -22.47
N ASN A 84 -5.26 -9.90 -21.19
CA ASN A 84 -6.61 -9.50 -20.81
C ASN A 84 -6.95 -8.07 -21.26
N GLN A 85 -6.01 -7.12 -21.14
CA GLN A 85 -6.23 -5.75 -21.57
C GLN A 85 -6.23 -5.66 -23.10
N THR A 86 -5.33 -6.36 -23.79
CA THR A 86 -5.33 -6.41 -25.25
C THR A 86 -6.67 -6.91 -25.80
N ILE A 87 -7.20 -8.02 -25.29
CA ILE A 87 -8.46 -8.61 -25.76
C ILE A 87 -9.67 -7.71 -25.45
N SER A 88 -9.71 -7.09 -24.27
CA SER A 88 -10.89 -6.33 -23.82
C SER A 88 -10.91 -4.88 -24.31
N LYS A 89 -9.74 -4.26 -24.53
CA LYS A 89 -9.60 -2.83 -24.84
C LYS A 89 -9.22 -2.56 -26.30
N ILE A 90 -8.68 -3.54 -27.04
CA ILE A 90 -8.20 -3.34 -28.41
C ILE A 90 -8.99 -4.20 -29.38
N ASN A 91 -9.46 -3.60 -30.48
CA ASN A 91 -10.17 -4.31 -31.54
C ASN A 91 -9.61 -3.91 -32.91
N PHE A 92 -9.16 -4.89 -33.68
CA PHE A 92 -8.63 -4.71 -35.03
C PHE A 92 -9.74 -4.88 -36.05
N LYS A 93 -9.92 -3.89 -36.92
CA LYS A 93 -10.83 -3.93 -38.07
C LYS A 93 -10.04 -3.77 -39.35
N GLU A 94 -10.22 -4.71 -40.26
CA GLU A 94 -9.67 -4.63 -41.62
C GLU A 94 -10.67 -3.93 -42.54
N ASP A 95 -10.17 -2.97 -43.32
CA ASP A 95 -10.85 -2.33 -44.44
C ASP A 95 -10.00 -2.50 -45.71
N LYS A 96 -10.57 -2.29 -46.90
CA LYS A 96 -9.93 -2.58 -48.19
C LYS A 96 -8.60 -1.85 -48.39
N GLU A 97 -8.47 -0.64 -47.85
CA GLU A 97 -7.29 0.23 -48.03
C GLU A 97 -6.62 0.63 -46.70
N SER A 98 -7.22 0.25 -45.57
CA SER A 98 -6.76 0.66 -44.25
C SER A 98 -7.00 -0.40 -43.18
N MET A 99 -6.23 -0.34 -42.11
CA MET A 99 -6.44 -1.12 -40.90
C MET A 99 -6.77 -0.15 -39.77
N VAL A 100 -7.90 -0.37 -39.10
CA VAL A 100 -8.37 0.49 -38.00
C VAL A 100 -8.24 -0.27 -36.69
N ILE A 101 -7.51 0.30 -35.74
CA ILE A 101 -7.37 -0.21 -34.38
C ILE A 101 -8.25 0.63 -33.47
N LEU A 102 -9.33 0.06 -32.96
CA LEU A 102 -10.18 0.71 -31.97
C LEU A 102 -9.60 0.45 -30.59
N VAL A 103 -9.41 1.53 -29.82
CA VAL A 103 -8.82 1.48 -28.48
C VAL A 103 -9.82 2.04 -27.47
N LYS A 104 -10.18 1.25 -26.47
CA LYS A 104 -11.00 1.70 -25.33
C LYS A 104 -10.10 2.17 -24.21
N LYS A 105 -10.56 3.14 -23.41
CA LYS A 105 -9.88 3.58 -22.18
C LYS A 105 -9.59 2.38 -21.26
N ALA A 106 -8.36 2.33 -20.75
CA ALA A 106 -7.93 1.37 -19.75
C ALA A 106 -8.37 1.80 -18.34
N ASP A 107 -8.57 0.82 -17.47
CA ASP A 107 -9.00 1.07 -16.08
C ASP A 107 -7.83 1.46 -15.16
N CYS A 108 -6.60 1.21 -15.61
CA CYS A 108 -5.37 1.59 -14.95
C CYS A 108 -4.42 2.30 -15.93
N LEU A 109 -3.43 3.00 -15.39
CA LEU A 109 -2.43 3.68 -16.19
C LEU A 109 -1.51 2.66 -16.87
N ILE A 110 -1.48 2.71 -18.20
CA ILE A 110 -0.65 1.89 -19.06
C ILE A 110 0.71 2.55 -19.27
N ILE A 111 1.76 1.79 -19.02
CA ILE A 111 3.16 2.24 -19.12
C ILE A 111 3.83 1.33 -20.14
N THR A 112 4.55 1.89 -21.11
CA THR A 112 5.29 1.08 -22.11
C THR A 112 6.66 0.68 -21.60
N ASN A 113 7.23 1.47 -20.70
CA ASN A 113 8.51 1.18 -20.05
C ASN A 113 8.64 1.98 -18.74
N TYR A 114 8.83 1.29 -17.61
CA TYR A 114 9.05 1.96 -16.33
C TYR A 114 10.40 2.70 -16.23
N ASN A 115 11.43 2.27 -16.97
CA ASN A 115 12.83 2.67 -16.77
C ASN A 115 13.30 2.45 -15.31
N LEU A 116 12.78 1.40 -14.70
CA LEU A 116 12.97 1.01 -13.30
C LEU A 116 13.50 -0.42 -13.23
N TYR A 117 14.49 -0.66 -12.39
CA TYR A 117 15.19 -1.94 -12.31
C TYR A 117 15.20 -2.49 -10.89
N LEU A 118 15.32 -3.81 -10.78
CA LEU A 118 15.53 -4.57 -9.54
C LEU A 118 16.67 -5.59 -9.73
N PRO A 119 17.39 -5.95 -8.67
CA PRO A 119 18.41 -6.97 -8.73
C PRO A 119 17.77 -8.36 -8.69
N SER A 120 18.27 -9.25 -9.54
CA SER A 120 18.09 -10.70 -9.42
C SER A 120 19.36 -11.32 -8.83
N GLN A 121 19.47 -12.66 -8.80
CA GLN A 121 20.61 -13.31 -8.15
C GLN A 121 21.95 -13.01 -8.85
N SER A 122 21.97 -12.84 -10.17
CA SER A 122 23.20 -12.68 -10.96
C SER A 122 23.14 -11.55 -11.98
N GLN A 123 22.02 -10.83 -12.08
CA GLN A 123 21.86 -9.74 -13.04
C GLN A 123 20.80 -8.74 -12.58
N VAL A 124 20.66 -7.64 -13.31
CA VAL A 124 19.58 -6.69 -13.11
C VAL A 124 18.46 -6.92 -14.11
N VAL A 125 17.23 -6.81 -13.62
CA VAL A 125 16.01 -7.04 -14.39
C VAL A 125 15.21 -5.75 -14.40
N GLN A 126 14.78 -5.36 -15.59
CA GLN A 126 13.86 -4.25 -15.76
C GLN A 126 12.46 -4.68 -15.34
N ILE A 127 11.75 -3.83 -14.61
CA ILE A 127 10.37 -4.11 -14.25
C ILE A 127 9.52 -4.16 -15.51
N SER A 128 8.78 -5.24 -15.65
CA SER A 128 7.95 -5.43 -16.82
C SER A 128 6.82 -4.42 -16.86
N PRO A 129 6.50 -3.83 -18.03
CA PRO A 129 5.31 -3.01 -18.25
C PRO A 129 4.00 -3.64 -17.77
N TRP A 130 3.89 -4.98 -17.83
CA TRP A 130 2.70 -5.71 -17.36
C TRP A 130 2.64 -5.92 -15.85
N GLU A 131 3.72 -5.58 -15.11
CA GLU A 131 3.72 -5.73 -13.66
C GLU A 131 2.59 -4.84 -13.09
N PRO A 132 1.71 -5.39 -12.22
CA PRO A 132 0.60 -4.63 -11.66
C PRO A 132 1.10 -3.33 -11.04
N LEU A 133 0.52 -2.21 -11.48
CA LEU A 133 0.99 -0.88 -11.10
C LEU A 133 0.87 -0.65 -9.59
N GLU A 134 -0.14 -1.25 -8.95
CA GLU A 134 -0.33 -1.26 -7.49
C GLU A 134 0.86 -1.91 -6.78
N LYS A 135 1.40 -2.98 -7.35
CA LYS A 135 2.55 -3.68 -6.77
C LYS A 135 3.83 -2.86 -6.93
N VAL A 136 4.07 -2.27 -8.11
CA VAL A 136 5.22 -1.36 -8.32
C VAL A 136 5.11 -0.14 -7.39
N LYS A 137 3.90 0.38 -7.23
CA LYS A 137 3.58 1.48 -6.31
C LYS A 137 3.90 1.09 -4.87
N ASP A 138 3.39 -0.03 -4.37
CA ASP A 138 3.50 -0.39 -2.96
C ASP A 138 4.90 -0.91 -2.58
N ASP A 139 5.52 -1.71 -3.45
CA ASP A 139 6.79 -2.37 -3.16
C ASP A 139 8.01 -1.44 -3.34
N ILE A 140 7.90 -0.42 -4.20
CA ILE A 140 9.05 0.43 -4.59
C ILE A 140 8.78 1.91 -4.34
N ILE A 141 7.74 2.47 -4.96
CA ILE A 141 7.50 3.93 -4.94
C ILE A 141 7.06 4.40 -3.55
N ASN A 142 6.15 3.68 -2.90
CA ASN A 142 5.63 3.98 -1.57
C ASN A 142 6.31 3.15 -0.48
N ARG A 143 7.43 2.50 -0.79
CA ARG A 143 8.20 1.74 0.18
C ARG A 143 8.56 2.66 1.35
N ARG A 144 8.20 2.23 2.57
CA ARG A 144 8.46 2.99 3.80
C ARG A 144 9.66 2.49 4.60
N PHE A 145 10.13 1.28 4.28
CA PHE A 145 11.16 0.59 5.03
C PHE A 145 12.00 -0.32 4.14
N VAL A 146 13.31 -0.34 4.42
CA VAL A 146 14.28 -1.26 3.82
C VAL A 146 14.77 -2.20 4.92
N PRO A 147 14.46 -3.51 4.88
CA PRO A 147 15.03 -4.46 5.81
C PRO A 147 16.51 -4.62 5.50
N GLU A 148 17.37 -4.48 6.51
CA GLU A 148 18.82 -4.74 6.41
C GLU A 148 19.48 -4.00 5.23
N PRO A 149 19.49 -2.65 5.25
CA PRO A 149 20.16 -1.88 4.22
C PRO A 149 21.68 -2.12 4.27
N VAL A 150 22.29 -2.28 3.10
CA VAL A 150 23.74 -2.33 2.94
C VAL A 150 24.35 -1.04 3.48
N GLN A 151 25.29 -1.18 4.41
CA GLN A 151 25.92 -0.04 5.06
C GLN A 151 27.06 0.51 4.19
N LEU A 152 27.25 1.83 4.26
CA LEU A 152 28.47 2.44 3.75
C LEU A 152 29.68 1.76 4.40
N ASP A 153 30.76 1.59 3.65
CA ASP A 153 32.01 0.97 4.10
C ASP A 153 31.94 -0.54 4.44
N SER A 154 30.83 -1.23 4.16
CA SER A 154 30.69 -2.66 4.42
C SER A 154 31.23 -3.56 3.31
N HIS A 155 31.97 -3.03 2.33
CA HIS A 155 32.58 -3.78 1.23
C HIS A 155 33.86 -4.49 1.65
N CYS A 156 34.25 -5.49 0.85
CA CYS A 156 35.57 -6.11 0.99
C CYS A 156 36.67 -5.11 0.60
N ARG A 157 37.75 -5.06 1.38
CA ARG A 157 38.89 -4.12 1.19
C ARG A 157 40.22 -4.80 0.85
N ILE A 158 40.25 -6.14 0.87
CA ILE A 158 41.48 -6.92 0.66
C ILE A 158 41.29 -7.79 -0.57
N PHE A 159 42.15 -7.60 -1.57
CA PHE A 159 42.05 -8.28 -2.86
C PHE A 159 43.40 -8.84 -3.28
N LEU A 160 43.51 -10.16 -3.38
CA LEU A 160 44.72 -10.89 -3.80
C LEU A 160 44.64 -11.20 -5.29
N LYS A 161 45.60 -10.72 -6.10
CA LYS A 161 45.60 -10.93 -7.55
C LYS A 161 45.64 -12.43 -7.91
N GLY A 162 44.79 -12.83 -8.84
CA GLY A 162 44.68 -14.22 -9.31
C GLY A 162 44.03 -15.19 -8.34
N LYS A 163 43.59 -14.73 -7.15
CA LYS A 163 42.84 -15.54 -6.18
C LYS A 163 41.35 -15.22 -6.22
N ASN A 164 40.54 -16.13 -5.69
CA ASN A 164 39.12 -15.90 -5.48
C ASN A 164 38.93 -14.89 -4.32
N CYS A 165 37.91 -14.03 -4.40
CA CYS A 165 37.62 -13.05 -3.37
C CYS A 165 36.80 -13.60 -2.18
N ASP A 166 36.47 -14.90 -2.17
CA ASP A 166 35.74 -15.61 -1.10
C ASP A 166 34.29 -15.17 -0.89
N PHE A 167 33.73 -14.41 -1.83
CA PHE A 167 32.30 -14.12 -1.91
C PHE A 167 31.81 -14.16 -3.36
N HIS A 168 30.50 -14.29 -3.54
CA HIS A 168 29.86 -14.46 -4.85
C HIS A 168 28.87 -13.33 -5.14
N GLU A 169 28.59 -13.13 -6.43
CA GLU A 169 27.52 -12.24 -6.85
C GLU A 169 26.19 -12.65 -6.23
N ASN A 170 25.42 -11.65 -5.82
CA ASN A 170 24.09 -11.82 -5.30
C ASN A 170 23.28 -10.54 -5.56
N LYS A 171 22.08 -10.43 -4.96
CA LYS A 171 21.23 -9.24 -5.15
C LYS A 171 21.84 -7.91 -4.69
N MET A 172 22.90 -7.93 -3.89
CA MET A 172 23.58 -6.78 -3.31
C MET A 172 25.05 -6.69 -3.72
N VAL A 173 25.57 -7.66 -4.47
CA VAL A 173 26.98 -7.73 -4.90
C VAL A 173 27.05 -8.08 -6.37
N MET A 174 27.75 -7.28 -7.15
CA MET A 174 27.95 -7.53 -8.57
C MET A 174 29.41 -7.36 -8.98
N PHE A 175 29.93 -8.30 -9.75
CA PHE A 175 31.26 -8.29 -10.33
C PHE A 175 31.21 -7.78 -11.75
N LYS A 176 32.27 -7.07 -12.14
CA LYS A 176 32.44 -6.50 -13.47
C LYS A 176 33.89 -6.60 -13.89
N ASN A 177 34.14 -7.39 -14.93
CA ASN A 177 35.44 -7.42 -15.60
C ASN A 177 35.35 -6.69 -16.94
N LEU A 178 36.01 -5.54 -17.04
CA LEU A 178 35.93 -4.71 -18.22
C LEU A 178 37.01 -5.11 -19.22
N LYS A 179 36.62 -5.91 -20.22
CA LYS A 179 37.53 -6.22 -21.34
C LYS A 179 37.86 -4.93 -22.12
N ALA A 180 39.14 -4.75 -22.44
CA ALA A 180 39.56 -3.70 -23.36
C ALA A 180 39.13 -4.09 -24.78
N ASP A 181 38.24 -3.30 -25.39
CA ASP A 181 37.91 -3.45 -26.80
C ASP A 181 39.03 -2.78 -27.62
N GLN A 182 39.98 -3.57 -28.11
CA GLN A 182 41.12 -3.05 -28.90
C GLN A 182 40.68 -2.27 -30.14
N SER A 183 39.45 -2.49 -30.64
CA SER A 183 38.89 -1.79 -31.79
C SER A 183 38.34 -0.40 -31.46
N LYS A 184 38.15 -0.07 -30.18
CA LYS A 184 37.59 1.22 -29.73
C LYS A 184 38.50 1.84 -28.67
N ARG A 185 39.14 2.97 -29.01
CA ARG A 185 39.87 3.82 -28.05
C ARG A 185 38.91 4.43 -27.03
N THR A 186 38.46 3.65 -26.06
CA THR A 186 37.54 4.05 -24.99
C THR A 186 38.26 3.97 -23.64
N ARG A 187 38.25 5.07 -22.88
CA ARG A 187 38.87 5.13 -21.56
C ARG A 187 38.13 4.22 -20.57
N LEU A 188 38.78 3.83 -19.48
CA LEU A 188 38.16 2.96 -18.45
C LEU A 188 36.83 3.55 -17.92
N ALA A 189 36.80 4.84 -17.62
CA ALA A 189 35.60 5.54 -17.16
C ALA A 189 34.41 5.42 -18.14
N ASP A 190 34.68 5.47 -19.45
CA ASP A 190 33.66 5.31 -20.50
C ASP A 190 33.14 3.89 -20.59
N ARG A 191 34.04 2.91 -20.42
CA ARG A 191 33.64 1.51 -20.35
C ARG A 191 32.76 1.32 -19.12
N MET A 192 33.21 1.71 -17.93
CA MET A 192 32.46 1.56 -16.67
C MET A 192 31.04 2.12 -16.74
N THR A 193 30.89 3.37 -17.19
CA THR A 193 29.60 4.09 -17.18
C THR A 193 28.80 3.94 -18.47
N GLY A 194 29.35 3.26 -19.49
CA GLY A 194 28.74 3.10 -20.79
C GLY A 194 27.52 2.18 -20.79
N LYS A 195 26.64 2.36 -21.80
CA LYS A 195 25.41 1.55 -21.96
C LYS A 195 25.68 0.04 -22.01
N GLY A 196 26.83 -0.38 -22.53
CA GLY A 196 27.22 -1.80 -22.61
C GLY A 196 27.33 -2.48 -21.25
N ASN A 197 27.74 -1.75 -20.20
CA ASN A 197 27.89 -2.29 -18.85
C ASN A 197 26.66 -2.09 -17.96
N LYS A 198 25.59 -1.51 -18.50
CA LYS A 198 24.32 -1.31 -17.78
C LYS A 198 24.49 -0.59 -16.43
N PHE A 199 25.48 0.30 -16.32
CA PHE A 199 25.82 0.99 -15.07
C PHE A 199 24.61 1.60 -14.36
N SER A 200 23.86 2.47 -15.06
CA SER A 200 22.67 3.10 -14.49
C SER A 200 21.58 2.10 -14.11
N CYS A 201 21.47 0.96 -14.80
CA CYS A 201 20.52 -0.09 -14.45
C CYS A 201 20.88 -0.76 -13.12
N TYR A 202 22.18 -0.97 -12.84
CA TYR A 202 22.64 -1.45 -11.53
C TYR A 202 22.43 -0.43 -10.42
N VAL A 203 22.71 0.86 -10.68
CA VAL A 203 22.40 1.93 -9.71
C VAL A 203 20.91 1.95 -9.38
N SER A 204 20.04 1.88 -10.39
CA SER A 204 18.58 1.82 -10.20
C SER A 204 18.20 0.58 -9.38
N ALA A 205 18.69 -0.60 -9.78
CA ALA A 205 18.40 -1.86 -9.10
C ALA A 205 18.77 -1.85 -7.61
N PHE A 206 20.00 -1.47 -7.28
CA PHE A 206 20.46 -1.46 -5.89
C PHE A 206 19.73 -0.42 -5.05
N ALA A 207 19.52 0.78 -5.58
CA ALA A 207 18.77 1.82 -4.89
C ALA A 207 17.31 1.40 -4.61
N ASN A 208 16.66 0.70 -5.54
CA ASN A 208 15.28 0.21 -5.37
C ASN A 208 15.16 -1.03 -4.47
N TYR A 209 16.28 -1.62 -4.07
CA TYR A 209 16.34 -2.80 -3.20
C TYR A 209 16.94 -2.45 -1.83
N ASN A 210 17.95 -3.18 -1.37
CA ASN A 210 18.59 -2.99 -0.07
C ASN A 210 19.90 -2.22 -0.17
N GLY A 211 20.19 -1.57 -1.30
CA GLY A 211 21.52 -1.10 -1.63
C GLY A 211 22.41 -2.22 -2.17
N GLY A 212 23.67 -1.91 -2.44
CA GLY A 212 24.63 -2.88 -2.95
C GLY A 212 25.98 -2.31 -3.33
N HIS A 213 26.88 -3.22 -3.73
CA HIS A 213 28.24 -2.94 -4.15
C HIS A 213 28.49 -3.50 -5.56
N MET A 214 29.11 -2.69 -6.41
CA MET A 214 29.65 -3.12 -7.69
C MET A 214 31.17 -3.14 -7.62
N TYR A 215 31.79 -4.26 -7.96
CA TYR A 215 33.24 -4.43 -7.95
C TYR A 215 33.75 -4.54 -9.39
N PHE A 216 34.55 -3.56 -9.82
CA PHE A 216 35.25 -3.59 -11.11
C PHE A 216 36.67 -4.12 -10.94
N GLY A 217 37.10 -4.98 -11.85
CA GLY A 217 38.38 -5.70 -11.78
C GLY A 217 38.27 -7.09 -11.16
N ILE A 218 37.04 -7.61 -10.99
CA ILE A 218 36.77 -8.98 -10.56
C ILE A 218 36.01 -9.69 -11.68
N ARG A 219 36.44 -10.90 -12.02
CA ARG A 219 35.77 -11.78 -12.99
C ARG A 219 34.48 -12.35 -12.43
N ASP A 220 33.61 -12.82 -13.32
CA ASP A 220 32.32 -13.43 -12.95
C ASP A 220 32.49 -14.71 -12.09
N ASP A 221 33.65 -15.36 -12.14
CA ASP A 221 34.02 -16.51 -11.29
C ASP A 221 34.65 -16.11 -9.94
N GLY A 222 34.68 -14.80 -9.62
CA GLY A 222 35.20 -14.26 -8.37
C GLY A 222 36.72 -14.09 -8.33
N VAL A 223 37.44 -14.38 -9.43
CA VAL A 223 38.89 -14.19 -9.51
C VAL A 223 39.23 -12.70 -9.65
N VAL A 224 40.10 -12.21 -8.77
CA VAL A 224 40.57 -10.82 -8.73
C VAL A 224 41.66 -10.60 -9.79
N GLU A 225 41.42 -9.69 -10.73
CA GLU A 225 42.42 -9.25 -11.71
C GLU A 225 42.96 -7.85 -11.38
N GLY A 226 42.07 -6.98 -10.89
CA GLY A 226 42.30 -5.54 -10.74
C GLY A 226 42.22 -4.79 -12.06
N GLU A 227 42.04 -3.47 -11.98
CA GLU A 227 42.16 -2.54 -13.09
C GLU A 227 43.43 -1.72 -12.89
N VAL A 228 44.22 -1.54 -13.95
CA VAL A 228 45.41 -0.68 -13.92
C VAL A 228 44.98 0.75 -14.19
N ILE A 229 45.12 1.63 -13.20
CA ILE A 229 44.60 3.00 -13.19
C ILE A 229 45.73 3.98 -12.88
N PRO A 230 46.17 4.80 -13.84
CA PRO A 230 47.04 5.94 -13.56
C PRO A 230 46.38 6.91 -12.56
N ASN A 231 47.16 7.48 -11.64
CA ASN A 231 46.61 8.40 -10.62
C ASN A 231 45.82 9.59 -11.21
N GLU A 232 46.22 10.06 -12.39
CA GLU A 232 45.55 11.13 -13.13
C GLU A 232 44.13 10.76 -13.60
N ASP A 233 43.85 9.47 -13.82
CA ASP A 233 42.56 8.97 -14.31
C ASP A 233 41.52 8.79 -13.20
N ILE A 234 41.93 8.69 -11.93
CA ILE A 234 41.04 8.50 -10.77
C ILE A 234 39.99 9.63 -10.71
N SER A 235 40.42 10.88 -10.90
CA SER A 235 39.53 12.04 -10.89
C SER A 235 38.51 11.98 -12.04
N GLU A 236 38.91 11.50 -13.22
CA GLU A 236 38.01 11.35 -14.36
C GLU A 236 36.95 10.26 -14.10
N ILE A 237 37.35 9.12 -13.53
CA ILE A 237 36.44 8.03 -13.18
C ILE A 237 35.36 8.52 -12.21
N ILE A 238 35.76 9.18 -11.12
CA ILE A 238 34.84 9.75 -10.12
C ILE A 238 33.85 10.70 -10.81
N LYS A 239 34.35 11.63 -11.64
CA LYS A 239 33.50 12.60 -12.36
C LYS A 239 32.49 11.94 -13.29
N LYS A 240 32.89 10.88 -14.03
CA LYS A 240 31.96 10.18 -14.94
C LYS A 240 30.91 9.38 -14.19
N VAL A 241 31.30 8.70 -13.11
CA VAL A 241 30.37 7.97 -12.23
C VAL A 241 29.35 8.93 -11.62
N GLU A 242 29.82 10.05 -11.05
CA GLU A 242 28.95 11.09 -10.50
C GLU A 242 27.99 11.64 -11.55
N LYS A 243 28.50 11.97 -12.75
CA LYS A 243 27.67 12.48 -13.85
C LYS A 243 26.60 11.46 -14.27
N ALA A 244 26.94 10.18 -14.32
CA ALA A 244 26.00 9.12 -14.69
C ALA A 244 24.90 8.95 -13.62
N ILE A 245 25.26 9.00 -12.34
CA ILE A 245 24.33 8.89 -11.22
C ILE A 245 23.39 10.12 -11.13
N LYS A 246 23.92 11.34 -11.29
CA LYS A 246 23.12 12.59 -11.26
C LYS A 246 22.15 12.75 -12.42
N LYS A 247 22.40 12.09 -13.56
CA LYS A 247 21.49 12.12 -14.72
C LYS A 247 20.19 11.32 -14.49
N MET A 248 20.20 10.40 -13.54
CA MET A 248 19.06 9.55 -13.22
C MET A 248 17.93 10.34 -12.53
N LYS A 249 16.73 9.77 -12.48
CA LYS A 249 15.58 10.39 -11.81
C LYS A 249 15.48 9.85 -10.39
N TRP A 250 15.78 10.73 -9.43
CA TRP A 250 15.73 10.43 -8.00
C TRP A 250 14.42 10.91 -7.37
N PRO A 251 14.04 10.37 -6.20
CA PRO A 251 12.89 10.84 -5.43
C PRO A 251 13.03 12.33 -5.05
N GLU A 252 11.90 13.02 -4.98
CA GLU A 252 11.82 14.46 -4.63
C GLU A 252 12.47 14.79 -3.28
N GLN A 253 12.46 13.86 -2.33
CA GLN A 253 13.08 14.04 -1.02
C GLN A 253 14.61 14.13 -1.09
N ILE A 254 15.20 13.54 -2.14
CA ILE A 254 16.65 13.55 -2.37
C ILE A 254 17.01 14.66 -3.35
N ASP A 255 16.18 14.86 -4.40
CA ASP A 255 16.41 15.75 -5.54
C ASP A 255 17.68 15.41 -6.33
N GLN A 256 18.85 15.58 -5.71
CA GLN A 256 20.16 15.23 -6.24
C GLN A 256 20.92 14.27 -5.30
N PRO A 257 21.43 13.15 -5.84
CA PRO A 257 22.17 12.17 -5.04
C PRO A 257 23.52 12.73 -4.58
N LYS A 258 23.81 12.55 -3.29
CA LYS A 258 25.06 13.01 -2.65
C LYS A 258 26.05 11.86 -2.46
N ARG A 259 27.31 12.12 -2.80
CA ARG A 259 28.44 11.22 -2.52
C ARG A 259 28.67 11.12 -1.00
N GLY A 260 29.01 9.92 -0.51
CA GLY A 260 29.18 9.62 0.92
C GLY A 260 27.87 9.40 1.68
N GLU A 261 26.72 9.55 1.02
CA GLU A 261 25.39 9.32 1.62
C GLU A 261 24.59 8.34 0.77
N HIS A 262 24.38 8.68 -0.51
CA HIS A 262 23.56 7.89 -1.44
C HIS A 262 24.40 6.93 -2.28
N TRP A 263 25.66 7.28 -2.48
CA TRP A 263 26.62 6.47 -3.23
C TRP A 263 28.04 6.84 -2.80
N GLU A 264 28.98 5.91 -2.97
CA GLU A 264 30.41 6.15 -2.77
C GLU A 264 31.22 5.34 -3.79
N ILE A 265 32.44 5.78 -4.06
CA ILE A 265 33.41 5.09 -4.91
C ILE A 265 34.75 4.97 -4.19
N CYS A 266 35.19 3.73 -3.99
CA CYS A 266 36.44 3.38 -3.35
C CYS A 266 37.39 2.72 -4.37
N PHE A 267 38.68 2.94 -4.19
CA PHE A 267 39.75 2.35 -5.00
C PHE A 267 40.58 1.48 -4.07
N GLU A 268 40.21 0.21 -3.95
CA GLU A 268 40.84 -0.72 -3.02
C GLU A 268 42.09 -1.33 -3.68
N PRO A 269 43.26 -1.29 -3.02
CA PRO A 269 44.50 -1.77 -3.61
C PRO A 269 44.48 -3.29 -3.82
N VAL A 270 45.05 -3.74 -4.92
CA VAL A 270 45.28 -5.18 -5.17
C VAL A 270 46.68 -5.55 -4.68
N VAL A 271 46.78 -6.67 -3.97
CA VAL A 271 48.04 -7.20 -3.45
C VAL A 271 48.47 -8.48 -4.18
N ASP A 272 49.78 -8.73 -4.21
CA ASP A 272 50.37 -9.97 -4.73
C ASP A 272 50.30 -11.12 -3.71
N GLU A 273 50.84 -12.30 -4.05
CA GLU A 273 50.84 -13.48 -3.17
C GLU A 273 51.63 -13.26 -1.86
N ASN A 274 52.51 -12.26 -1.81
CA ASN A 274 53.29 -11.87 -0.63
C ASN A 274 52.64 -10.72 0.15
N SER A 275 51.39 -10.36 -0.17
CA SER A 275 50.66 -9.22 0.41
C SER A 275 51.28 -7.85 0.14
N ASN A 276 52.12 -7.71 -0.89
CA ASN A 276 52.62 -6.40 -1.33
C ASN A 276 51.62 -5.73 -2.28
N VAL A 277 51.39 -4.43 -2.10
CA VAL A 277 50.52 -3.64 -2.98
C VAL A 277 51.11 -3.56 -4.38
N ILE A 278 50.31 -3.94 -5.39
CA ILE A 278 50.67 -3.84 -6.79
C ILE A 278 50.44 -2.38 -7.24
N PRO A 279 51.47 -1.66 -7.70
CA PRO A 279 51.34 -0.26 -8.08
C PRO A 279 50.25 -0.03 -9.12
N SER A 280 49.46 1.04 -8.91
CA SER A 280 48.41 1.48 -9.83
C SER A 280 47.34 0.43 -10.15
N THR A 281 47.21 -0.65 -9.38
CA THR A 281 46.24 -1.71 -9.64
C THR A 281 45.20 -1.75 -8.53
N PHE A 282 43.93 -1.55 -8.89
CA PHE A 282 42.84 -1.39 -7.93
C PHE A 282 41.62 -2.24 -8.30
N VAL A 283 40.87 -2.67 -7.28
CA VAL A 283 39.45 -3.01 -7.44
C VAL A 283 38.65 -1.75 -7.16
N ILE A 284 37.86 -1.30 -8.15
CA ILE A 284 37.00 -0.13 -7.97
C ILE A 284 35.67 -0.61 -7.39
N VAL A 285 35.32 -0.13 -6.21
CA VAL A 285 34.07 -0.49 -5.53
C VAL A 285 33.12 0.70 -5.57
N ILE A 286 31.92 0.50 -6.11
CA ILE A 286 30.86 1.50 -6.08
C ILE A 286 29.76 1.03 -5.15
N TYR A 287 29.60 1.73 -4.04
CA TYR A 287 28.49 1.57 -3.10
C TYR A 287 27.28 2.38 -3.57
N ILE A 288 26.10 1.78 -3.50
CA ILE A 288 24.81 2.44 -3.72
C ILE A 288 23.92 2.17 -2.50
N ALA A 289 23.45 3.23 -1.86
CA ALA A 289 22.54 3.13 -0.73
C ALA A 289 21.12 2.74 -1.18
N ALA A 290 20.39 2.06 -0.30
CA ALA A 290 18.97 1.84 -0.50
C ALA A 290 18.21 3.16 -0.47
N CYS A 291 17.19 3.29 -1.31
CA CYS A 291 16.47 4.53 -1.54
C CYS A 291 14.96 4.30 -1.52
N LEU A 292 14.23 5.14 -0.77
CA LEU A 292 12.77 5.14 -0.73
C LEU A 292 12.24 6.09 -1.82
N GLY A 293 11.16 5.73 -2.50
CA GLY A 293 10.55 6.60 -3.54
C GLY A 293 10.82 6.18 -4.99
N GLY A 294 11.76 5.26 -5.20
CA GLY A 294 12.13 4.75 -6.51
C GLY A 294 13.18 5.61 -7.24
N VAL A 295 14.23 4.96 -7.75
CA VAL A 295 15.28 5.57 -8.59
C VAL A 295 15.20 5.00 -10.00
N PHE A 296 14.96 5.86 -10.97
CA PHE A 296 14.74 5.49 -12.38
C PHE A 296 15.94 5.89 -13.23
N THR A 297 16.27 5.07 -14.23
CA THR A 297 17.38 5.39 -15.15
C THR A 297 17.04 6.60 -16.03
N GLU A 298 15.78 6.71 -16.43
CA GLU A 298 15.19 7.77 -17.25
C GLU A 298 13.71 7.94 -16.84
N GLU A 299 13.02 8.94 -17.38
CA GLU A 299 11.59 9.10 -17.12
C GLU A 299 10.79 7.93 -17.72
N PRO A 300 9.81 7.35 -17.01
CA PRO A 300 8.94 6.30 -17.54
C PRO A 300 8.37 6.68 -18.90
N GLU A 301 8.33 5.74 -19.82
CA GLU A 301 7.63 5.90 -21.08
C GLU A 301 6.15 5.61 -20.86
N CYS A 302 5.39 6.70 -20.71
CA CYS A 302 3.95 6.72 -20.57
C CYS A 302 3.44 7.87 -21.44
N TYR A 303 2.35 7.66 -22.18
CA TYR A 303 1.86 8.62 -23.16
C TYR A 303 0.38 8.91 -22.92
N GLU A 304 -0.06 10.09 -23.32
CA GLU A 304 -1.46 10.52 -23.24
C GLU A 304 -1.84 11.40 -24.43
N MET A 305 -3.15 11.54 -24.67
CA MET A 305 -3.69 12.45 -25.66
C MET A 305 -3.92 13.83 -25.01
N VAL A 306 -3.22 14.84 -25.51
CA VAL A 306 -3.38 16.24 -25.09
C VAL A 306 -3.76 17.06 -26.32
N GLU A 307 -4.96 17.65 -26.31
CA GLU A 307 -5.47 18.47 -27.42
C GLU A 307 -5.39 17.77 -28.80
N GLY A 308 -5.63 16.46 -28.83
CA GLY A 308 -5.59 15.65 -30.06
C GLY A 308 -4.18 15.26 -30.52
N LYS A 309 -3.13 15.51 -29.72
CA LYS A 309 -1.76 15.08 -29.98
C LYS A 309 -1.29 14.06 -28.96
N ILE A 310 -0.43 13.16 -29.40
CA ILE A 310 0.25 12.22 -28.52
C ILE A 310 1.39 12.98 -27.83
N GLU A 311 1.37 13.03 -26.50
CA GLU A 311 2.46 13.58 -25.69
C GLU A 311 3.02 12.54 -24.73
N LYS A 312 4.32 12.61 -24.47
CA LYS A 312 4.93 11.83 -23.39
C LYS A 312 4.57 12.49 -22.06
N MET A 313 3.95 11.74 -21.17
CA MET A 313 3.58 12.20 -19.84
C MET A 313 4.84 12.58 -19.05
N SER A 314 4.85 13.77 -18.46
CA SER A 314 5.94 14.20 -17.59
C SER A 314 6.08 13.28 -16.38
N PHE A 315 7.29 13.17 -15.81
CA PHE A 315 7.50 12.36 -14.60
C PHE A 315 6.60 12.78 -13.44
N VAL A 316 6.38 14.08 -13.26
CA VAL A 316 5.52 14.64 -12.19
C VAL A 316 4.06 14.22 -12.40
N THR A 317 3.54 14.37 -13.62
CA THR A 317 2.16 13.98 -13.98
C THR A 317 1.98 12.47 -13.80
N TRP A 318 2.94 11.68 -14.27
CA TRP A 318 2.92 10.23 -14.15
C TRP A 318 2.89 9.80 -12.69
N LYS A 319 3.82 10.30 -11.87
CA LYS A 319 3.91 9.96 -10.45
C LYS A 319 2.61 10.32 -9.73
N LYS A 320 2.03 11.49 -10.01
CA LYS A 320 0.74 11.90 -9.45
C LYS A 320 -0.37 10.90 -9.80
N ARG A 321 -0.49 10.47 -11.06
CA ARG A 321 -1.49 9.47 -11.47
C ARG A 321 -1.26 8.11 -10.81
N VAL A 322 -0.01 7.65 -10.74
CA VAL A 322 0.33 6.39 -10.05
C VAL A 322 -0.04 6.45 -8.57
N LEU A 323 0.24 7.57 -7.90
CA LEU A 323 -0.10 7.76 -6.50
C LEU A 323 -1.62 7.86 -6.27
N GLN A 324 -2.37 8.38 -7.23
CA GLN A 324 -3.84 8.51 -7.18
C GLN A 324 -4.61 7.22 -7.48
N LEU A 325 -4.01 6.17 -8.06
CA LEU A 325 -4.69 4.90 -8.42
C LEU A 325 -5.19 4.04 -7.24
N GLY A 326 -5.27 4.59 -6.04
CA GLY A 326 -5.96 3.99 -4.90
C GLY A 326 -6.79 5.00 -4.09
N ASP A 327 -6.89 6.24 -4.56
CA ASP A 327 -7.78 7.25 -4.00
C ASP A 327 -9.12 7.09 -4.72
N VAL A 328 -10.17 6.79 -3.96
CA VAL A 328 -11.53 7.18 -4.38
C VAL A 328 -11.45 8.64 -4.82
N ASP A 329 -11.95 8.97 -6.01
CA ASP A 329 -12.05 10.33 -6.53
C ASP A 329 -12.47 11.31 -5.43
N ILE A 330 -11.49 12.00 -4.83
CA ILE A 330 -11.74 13.24 -4.11
C ILE A 330 -11.05 14.30 -4.94
N PRO A 331 -11.81 15.11 -5.69
CA PRO A 331 -11.26 16.12 -6.58
C PRO A 331 -10.23 16.97 -5.83
N ALA A 332 -9.01 17.04 -6.36
CA ALA A 332 -7.95 17.92 -5.85
C ALA A 332 -8.31 19.43 -5.93
N ALA A 333 -9.48 19.74 -6.48
CA ALA A 333 -10.05 21.08 -6.56
C ALA A 333 -10.81 21.51 -5.27
N VAL A 334 -11.09 20.59 -4.33
CA VAL A 334 -11.72 20.97 -3.06
C VAL A 334 -10.64 21.29 -2.04
N GLN A 335 -10.46 22.58 -1.74
CA GLN A 335 -9.63 23.02 -0.63
C GLN A 335 -10.17 22.39 0.66
N ARG A 336 -9.45 21.40 1.18
CA ARG A 336 -9.83 20.74 2.42
C ARG A 336 -9.47 21.61 3.61
N ILE A 337 -10.30 21.54 4.65
CA ILE A 337 -10.12 22.31 5.86
C ILE A 337 -9.04 21.64 6.71
N GLU A 338 -7.98 22.41 6.97
CA GLU A 338 -6.88 22.05 7.86
C GLU A 338 -7.05 22.72 9.23
N TRP A 339 -6.20 22.34 10.18
CA TRP A 339 -6.09 23.07 11.43
C TRP A 339 -5.66 24.52 11.18
N SER A 340 -6.23 25.43 11.97
CA SER A 340 -5.90 26.86 12.02
C SER A 340 -4.40 27.12 12.20
N SER A 341 -3.68 26.20 12.85
CA SER A 341 -2.22 26.18 12.86
C SER A 341 -1.65 24.78 13.14
N SER A 342 -0.45 24.52 12.61
CA SER A 342 0.32 23.29 12.91
C SER A 342 0.69 23.17 14.40
N ALA A 343 0.71 24.27 15.15
CA ALA A 343 0.95 24.28 16.58
C ALA A 343 -0.29 23.80 17.35
N THR A 344 -1.48 24.23 16.95
CA THR A 344 -2.76 23.73 17.50
C THR A 344 -2.90 22.24 17.21
N GLU A 345 -2.65 21.80 15.98
CA GLU A 345 -2.69 20.38 15.60
C GLU A 345 -1.77 19.52 16.47
N ARG A 346 -0.48 19.91 16.58
CA ARG A 346 0.51 19.16 17.37
C ARG A 346 0.10 19.06 18.84
N ARG A 347 -0.43 20.13 19.42
CA ARG A 347 -0.91 20.13 20.81
C ARG A 347 -2.17 19.28 20.99
N CYS A 348 -3.17 19.45 20.14
CA CYS A 348 -4.40 18.65 20.14
C CYS A 348 -4.09 17.16 20.01
N THR A 349 -3.19 16.82 19.09
CA THR A 349 -2.72 15.44 18.88
C THR A 349 -2.07 14.93 20.16
N LYS A 350 -1.05 15.60 20.69
CA LYS A 350 -0.36 15.18 21.92
C LYS A 350 -1.31 14.99 23.12
N VAL A 351 -2.21 15.95 23.36
CA VAL A 351 -3.22 15.87 24.43
C VAL A 351 -4.12 14.65 24.23
N ARG A 352 -4.63 14.47 23.01
CA ARG A 352 -5.45 13.30 22.65
C ARG A 352 -4.70 12.00 22.89
N GLU A 353 -3.46 11.90 22.43
CA GLU A 353 -2.65 10.68 22.57
C GLU A 353 -2.49 10.31 24.05
N VAL A 354 -1.99 11.22 24.88
CA VAL A 354 -1.75 10.96 26.31
C VAL A 354 -3.05 10.58 27.03
N LEU A 355 -4.14 11.33 26.80
CA LEU A 355 -5.41 11.06 27.46
C LEU A 355 -6.04 9.74 26.97
N MET A 356 -6.02 9.47 25.66
CA MET A 356 -6.56 8.22 25.12
C MET A 356 -5.74 7.02 25.59
N THR A 357 -4.42 7.10 25.68
CA THR A 357 -3.60 6.02 26.25
C THR A 357 -4.00 5.71 27.69
N ALA A 358 -4.26 6.73 28.52
CA ALA A 358 -4.72 6.51 29.88
C ALA A 358 -6.13 5.87 29.92
N ILE A 359 -7.07 6.39 29.13
CA ILE A 359 -8.45 5.86 29.03
C ILE A 359 -8.45 4.42 28.50
N ASN A 360 -7.74 4.14 27.40
CA ASN A 360 -7.69 2.83 26.76
C ASN A 360 -6.99 1.76 27.64
N ASN A 361 -6.21 2.17 28.64
CA ASN A 361 -5.60 1.26 29.61
C ASN A 361 -6.30 1.24 30.98
N GLY A 362 -7.46 1.90 31.13
CA GLY A 362 -8.19 1.95 32.40
C GLY A 362 -7.44 2.68 33.52
N LYS A 363 -6.46 3.53 33.18
CA LYS A 363 -5.65 4.30 34.15
C LYS A 363 -6.37 5.62 34.51
N TRP A 364 -7.51 5.52 35.18
CA TRP A 364 -8.45 6.63 35.40
C TRP A 364 -7.90 7.78 36.26
N GLU A 365 -7.08 7.46 37.26
CA GLU A 365 -6.41 8.47 38.10
C GLU A 365 -5.38 9.27 37.29
N MET A 366 -4.55 8.56 36.49
CA MET A 366 -3.60 9.19 35.58
C MET A 366 -4.30 10.05 34.53
N PHE A 367 -5.41 9.55 33.97
CA PHE A 367 -6.24 10.35 33.07
C PHE A 367 -6.71 11.65 33.74
N SER A 368 -7.23 11.57 34.97
CA SER A 368 -7.72 12.74 35.71
C SER A 368 -6.60 13.74 35.99
N LYS A 369 -5.41 13.26 36.38
CA LYS A 369 -4.21 14.08 36.59
C LYS A 369 -3.77 14.78 35.31
N TYR A 370 -3.67 14.04 34.19
CA TYR A 370 -3.26 14.62 32.91
C TYR A 370 -4.30 15.58 32.33
N ALA A 371 -5.59 15.28 32.47
CA ALA A 371 -6.66 16.17 32.01
C ALA A 371 -6.57 17.53 32.71
N LYS A 372 -6.42 17.53 34.04
CA LYS A 372 -6.23 18.75 34.82
C LYS A 372 -4.94 19.48 34.42
N LEU A 373 -3.82 18.76 34.30
CA LEU A 373 -2.55 19.35 33.87
C LEU A 373 -2.67 20.05 32.51
N PHE A 374 -3.38 19.45 31.55
CA PHE A 374 -3.55 20.07 30.23
C PHE A 374 -4.50 21.27 30.24
N GLU A 375 -5.55 21.25 31.07
CA GLU A 375 -6.43 22.40 31.27
C GLU A 375 -5.68 23.58 31.91
N ASP A 376 -4.83 23.31 32.90
CA ASP A 376 -4.02 24.33 33.58
C ASP A 376 -2.92 24.88 32.66
N LYS A 377 -2.30 24.01 31.85
CA LYS A 377 -1.20 24.37 30.95
C LYS A 377 -1.65 25.11 29.70
N TYR A 378 -2.83 24.82 29.18
CA TYR A 378 -3.31 25.33 27.91
C TYR A 378 -4.68 25.99 28.05
N PRO A 379 -4.74 27.32 28.22
CA PRO A 379 -6.01 28.02 28.46
C PRO A 379 -6.90 28.14 27.21
N GLU A 380 -6.40 27.78 26.03
CA GLU A 380 -7.09 27.91 24.75
C GLU A 380 -8.37 27.05 24.65
N VAL A 381 -9.35 27.53 23.88
CA VAL A 381 -10.65 26.88 23.72
C VAL A 381 -10.52 25.49 23.11
N GLU A 382 -9.66 25.34 22.11
CA GLU A 382 -9.41 24.09 21.39
C GLU A 382 -8.88 23.00 22.33
N MET A 383 -8.00 23.37 23.28
CA MET A 383 -7.47 22.41 24.26
C MET A 383 -8.54 22.02 25.27
N LYS A 384 -9.36 22.98 25.72
CA LYS A 384 -10.50 22.69 26.60
C LYS A 384 -11.51 21.77 25.93
N LEU A 385 -11.86 22.01 24.66
CA LEU A 385 -12.72 21.12 23.87
C LEU A 385 -12.10 19.73 23.73
N MET A 386 -10.79 19.65 23.42
CA MET A 386 -10.11 18.36 23.33
C MET A 386 -10.17 17.60 24.66
N VAL A 387 -9.87 18.23 25.80
CA VAL A 387 -9.94 17.59 27.11
C VAL A 387 -11.38 17.18 27.45
N LEU A 388 -12.37 18.05 27.22
CA LEU A 388 -13.78 17.74 27.42
C LEU A 388 -14.22 16.53 26.59
N SER A 389 -13.83 16.43 25.31
CA SER A 389 -14.13 15.27 24.48
C SER A 389 -13.63 13.96 25.09
N ARG A 390 -12.44 13.99 25.71
CA ARG A 390 -11.85 12.81 26.37
C ARG A 390 -12.51 12.52 27.71
N ARG A 391 -12.92 13.54 28.46
CA ARG A 391 -13.74 13.37 29.67
C ARG A 391 -15.09 12.73 29.33
N VAL A 392 -15.74 13.10 28.22
CA VAL A 392 -16.97 12.45 27.75
C VAL A 392 -16.72 10.97 27.47
N ILE A 393 -15.69 10.63 26.68
CA ILE A 393 -15.33 9.23 26.37
C ILE A 393 -14.98 8.43 27.64
N ALA A 394 -14.23 9.01 28.57
CA ALA A 394 -13.87 8.35 29.83
C ALA A 394 -15.12 8.01 30.65
N ASN A 395 -16.04 8.96 30.82
CA ASN A 395 -17.28 8.73 31.55
C ASN A 395 -18.22 7.76 30.81
N TYR A 396 -18.27 7.82 29.48
CA TYR A 396 -19.01 6.86 28.65
C TYR A 396 -18.55 5.43 28.92
N ARG A 397 -17.23 5.17 28.87
CA ARG A 397 -16.68 3.82 29.09
C ARG A 397 -16.80 3.31 30.52
N GLN A 398 -16.83 4.21 31.50
CA GLN A 398 -17.10 3.91 32.91
C GLN A 398 -18.61 3.79 33.21
N GLY A 399 -19.50 3.74 32.21
CA GLY A 399 -20.95 3.65 32.43
C GLY A 399 -21.60 4.91 33.04
N ARG A 400 -20.85 6.00 33.23
CA ARG A 400 -21.31 7.26 33.85
C ARG A 400 -22.00 8.17 32.83
N LEU A 401 -23.05 7.65 32.18
CA LEU A 401 -23.72 8.30 31.04
C LEU A 401 -24.37 9.65 31.38
N SER A 402 -24.81 9.86 32.63
CA SER A 402 -25.35 11.16 33.07
C SER A 402 -24.27 12.24 33.08
N LYS A 403 -23.11 11.96 33.69
CA LYS A 403 -21.96 12.87 33.71
C LYS A 403 -21.40 13.12 32.32
N ALA A 404 -21.34 12.10 31.46
CA ALA A 404 -20.92 12.27 30.06
C ALA A 404 -21.85 13.21 29.29
N ARG A 405 -23.17 13.17 29.53
CA ARG A 405 -24.15 14.09 28.94
C ARG A 405 -23.95 15.54 29.42
N HIS A 406 -23.76 15.75 30.72
CA HIS A 406 -23.49 17.10 31.24
C HIS A 406 -22.21 17.70 30.63
N LEU A 407 -21.12 16.92 30.56
CA LEU A 407 -19.89 17.36 29.91
C LEU A 407 -20.07 17.69 28.43
N LEU A 408 -20.98 16.99 27.74
CA LEU A 408 -21.27 17.26 26.33
C LEU A 408 -22.05 18.58 26.16
N VAL A 409 -22.88 18.98 27.13
CA VAL A 409 -23.51 20.31 27.16
C VAL A 409 -22.47 21.40 27.35
N ASP A 410 -21.46 21.17 28.21
CA ASP A 410 -20.35 22.13 28.37
C ASP A 410 -19.48 22.24 27.11
N TYR A 411 -19.29 21.12 26.41
CA TYR A 411 -18.65 21.10 25.10
C TYR A 411 -19.42 21.95 24.08
N ASP A 412 -20.74 21.77 23.99
CA ASP A 412 -21.63 22.50 23.07
C ASP A 412 -21.57 24.02 23.31
N LYS A 413 -21.53 24.47 24.56
CA LYS A 413 -21.40 25.88 24.93
C LYS A 413 -20.05 26.50 24.51
N LEU A 414 -18.99 25.68 24.44
CA LEU A 414 -17.65 26.15 24.07
C LEU A 414 -17.38 26.06 22.57
N LEU A 415 -18.04 25.15 21.86
CA LEU A 415 -17.81 24.87 20.44
C LEU A 415 -17.87 26.14 19.55
N PRO A 416 -18.85 27.05 19.69
CA PRO A 416 -18.91 28.27 18.87
C PRO A 416 -17.73 29.23 19.04
N LYS A 417 -16.90 29.05 20.08
CA LYS A 417 -15.75 29.91 20.40
C LYS A 417 -14.42 29.38 19.85
N ALA A 418 -14.43 28.22 19.20
CA ALA A 418 -13.22 27.60 18.66
C ALA A 418 -12.90 28.12 17.25
N ASN A 419 -11.62 28.32 16.95
CA ASN A 419 -11.18 28.67 15.60
C ASN A 419 -11.34 27.46 14.65
N ASP A 420 -11.09 26.25 15.15
CA ASP A 420 -11.18 24.99 14.42
C ASP A 420 -12.57 24.34 14.50
N ILE A 421 -13.63 25.14 14.33
CA ILE A 421 -15.01 24.75 14.68
C ILE A 421 -15.46 23.45 14.01
N LEU A 422 -15.17 23.26 12.72
CA LEU A 422 -15.59 22.08 11.97
C LEU A 422 -14.95 20.78 12.49
N ILE A 423 -13.67 20.83 12.86
CA ILE A 423 -12.94 19.69 13.42
C ILE A 423 -13.60 19.26 14.74
N PHE A 424 -13.90 20.23 15.60
CA PHE A 424 -14.54 19.96 16.88
C PHE A 424 -16.03 19.61 16.76
N GLU A 425 -16.71 20.07 15.71
CA GLU A 425 -18.08 19.67 15.39
C GLU A 425 -18.15 18.21 14.94
N VAL A 426 -17.21 17.74 14.12
CA VAL A 426 -17.11 16.31 13.75
C VAL A 426 -16.89 15.44 14.99
N ILE A 427 -16.00 15.86 15.90
CA ILE A 427 -15.79 15.17 17.18
C ILE A 427 -17.08 15.16 18.00
N TYR A 428 -17.78 16.29 18.10
CA TYR A 428 -19.02 16.44 18.85
C TYR A 428 -20.13 15.52 18.36
N LEU A 429 -20.34 15.45 17.05
CA LEU A 429 -21.33 14.57 16.43
C LEU A 429 -21.02 13.09 16.72
N CYS A 430 -19.75 12.69 16.66
CA CYS A 430 -19.33 11.35 17.06
C CYS A 430 -19.60 11.07 18.55
N LEU A 431 -19.42 12.05 19.45
CA LEU A 431 -19.74 11.91 20.87
C LEU A 431 -21.25 11.80 21.11
N LYS A 432 -22.06 12.60 20.41
CA LYS A 432 -23.53 12.51 20.44
C LYS A 432 -23.99 11.11 20.01
N ALA A 433 -23.50 10.63 18.88
CA ALA A 433 -23.80 9.30 18.37
C ALA A 433 -23.40 8.21 19.39
N ALA A 434 -22.24 8.31 20.06
CA ALA A 434 -21.86 7.37 21.11
C ALA A 434 -22.85 7.34 22.29
N LEU A 435 -23.30 8.50 22.77
CA LEU A 435 -24.26 8.57 23.86
C LEU A 435 -25.66 8.08 23.46
N LYS A 436 -26.08 8.32 22.22
CA LYS A 436 -27.34 7.80 21.66
C LYS A 436 -27.30 6.29 21.51
N ARG A 437 -26.20 5.73 21.01
CA ARG A 437 -25.93 4.29 20.95
C ARG A 437 -26.04 3.65 22.34
N ALA A 438 -25.49 4.27 23.38
CA ALA A 438 -25.58 3.80 24.77
C ALA A 438 -27.03 3.62 25.24
N LYS A 439 -27.94 4.46 24.75
CA LYS A 439 -29.37 4.43 25.04
C LYS A 439 -30.19 3.56 24.07
N ARG A 440 -29.53 2.94 23.09
CA ARG A 440 -30.17 2.17 21.99
C ARG A 440 -31.08 3.03 21.10
N GLU A 441 -30.82 4.33 21.01
CA GLU A 441 -31.53 5.27 20.12
C GLU A 441 -30.87 5.28 18.73
N PHE A 442 -31.01 4.17 18.00
CA PHE A 442 -30.24 3.87 16.77
C PHE A 442 -30.52 4.78 15.57
N GLU A 443 -31.75 5.26 15.39
CA GLU A 443 -32.09 6.21 14.33
C GLU A 443 -31.32 7.53 14.49
N ALA A 444 -31.27 8.06 15.71
CA ALA A 444 -30.49 9.26 16.02
C ALA A 444 -28.97 9.02 15.88
N VAL A 445 -28.49 7.79 16.05
CA VAL A 445 -27.08 7.45 15.79
C VAL A 445 -26.76 7.63 14.31
N SER A 446 -27.61 7.11 13.43
CA SER A 446 -27.45 7.23 11.97
C SER A 446 -27.41 8.69 11.53
N GLU A 447 -28.36 9.52 11.97
CA GLU A 447 -28.43 10.95 11.64
C GLU A 447 -27.14 11.71 12.02
N PHE A 448 -26.65 11.52 13.25
CA PHE A 448 -25.42 12.18 13.69
C PHE A 448 -24.18 11.68 12.95
N LEU A 449 -24.15 10.40 12.57
CA LEU A 449 -23.02 9.82 11.84
C LEU A 449 -22.99 10.27 10.38
N GLU A 450 -24.13 10.34 9.70
CA GLU A 450 -24.22 10.90 8.35
C GLU A 450 -23.73 12.35 8.33
N SER A 451 -24.21 13.17 9.27
CA SER A 451 -23.74 14.56 9.43
C SER A 451 -22.23 14.62 9.71
N ALA A 452 -21.70 13.73 10.56
CA ALA A 452 -20.28 13.67 10.87
C ALA A 452 -19.44 13.25 9.66
N LEU A 453 -19.91 12.31 8.85
CA LEU A 453 -19.24 11.84 7.63
C LEU A 453 -19.19 12.94 6.58
N LEU A 454 -20.32 13.60 6.30
CA LEU A 454 -20.40 14.73 5.36
C LEU A 454 -19.44 15.86 5.74
N LYS A 455 -19.29 16.13 7.04
CA LYS A 455 -18.32 17.14 7.54
C LYS A 455 -16.89 16.61 7.54
N ALA A 456 -16.66 15.33 7.81
CA ALA A 456 -15.34 14.72 7.78
C ALA A 456 -14.76 14.67 6.36
N ASP A 457 -15.60 14.53 5.33
CA ASP A 457 -15.19 14.58 3.92
C ASP A 457 -14.60 15.95 3.51
N GLN A 458 -14.95 17.02 4.25
CA GLN A 458 -14.39 18.36 4.06
C GLN A 458 -13.02 18.54 4.73
N LEU A 459 -12.60 17.61 5.61
CA LEU A 459 -11.34 17.68 6.34
C LEU A 459 -10.21 16.96 5.60
N THR A 460 -8.98 17.41 5.83
CA THR A 460 -7.78 16.69 5.37
C THR A 460 -7.71 15.29 6.00
N PRO A 461 -7.34 14.24 5.22
CA PRO A 461 -7.18 12.90 5.77
C PRO A 461 -6.20 12.89 6.93
N GLY A 462 -6.66 12.36 8.06
CA GLY A 462 -5.86 12.26 9.26
C GLY A 462 -6.63 11.55 10.35
N ILE A 463 -6.26 11.82 11.60
CA ILE A 463 -6.79 11.01 12.68
C ILE A 463 -8.24 11.31 13.06
N ILE A 464 -8.71 12.53 12.82
CA ILE A 464 -10.11 12.89 13.08
C ILE A 464 -11.02 12.18 12.06
N THR A 465 -10.70 12.25 10.78
CA THR A 465 -11.43 11.52 9.73
C THR A 465 -11.37 10.02 9.95
N ALA A 466 -10.20 9.46 10.29
CA ALA A 466 -10.07 8.03 10.60
C ALA A 466 -10.91 7.62 11.82
N LEU A 467 -11.01 8.49 12.84
CA LEU A 467 -11.89 8.28 13.98
C LEU A 467 -13.36 8.27 13.56
N THR A 468 -13.78 9.22 12.74
CA THR A 468 -15.16 9.31 12.24
C THR A 468 -15.55 8.09 11.42
N PHE A 469 -14.76 7.71 10.41
CA PHE A 469 -15.02 6.51 9.61
C PHE A 469 -15.02 5.24 10.48
N SER A 470 -14.10 5.15 11.45
CA SER A 470 -14.10 4.01 12.37
C SER A 470 -15.34 3.96 13.24
N PHE A 471 -15.90 5.12 13.62
CA PHE A 471 -17.09 5.19 14.45
C PHE A 471 -18.34 4.88 13.62
N ALA A 472 -18.41 5.35 12.37
CA ALA A 472 -19.45 4.97 11.42
C ALA A 472 -19.44 3.45 11.15
N ALA A 473 -18.26 2.87 10.87
CA ALA A 473 -18.11 1.43 10.63
C ALA A 473 -18.64 0.59 11.80
N MET A 474 -18.37 1.01 13.05
CA MET A 474 -18.87 0.33 14.25
C MET A 474 -20.40 0.34 14.41
N ASN A 475 -21.12 1.18 13.68
CA ASN A 475 -22.55 1.42 13.84
C ASN A 475 -23.37 1.13 12.57
N GLN A 476 -22.76 0.65 11.48
CA GLN A 476 -23.40 0.63 10.17
C GLN A 476 -24.61 -0.34 10.01
N ASN A 477 -24.99 -1.07 11.06
CA ASN A 477 -26.15 -1.97 11.10
C ASN A 477 -27.36 -1.40 11.90
N SER A 478 -27.31 -0.12 12.26
CA SER A 478 -28.33 0.56 13.07
C SER A 478 -29.45 1.22 12.27
N GLY A 479 -29.62 0.89 10.98
CA GLY A 479 -30.65 1.46 10.12
C GLY A 479 -30.16 2.58 9.19
N LEU A 480 -28.89 2.54 8.79
CA LEU A 480 -28.41 3.35 7.65
C LEU A 480 -28.88 2.69 6.35
N ASN A 481 -29.31 3.51 5.39
CA ASN A 481 -29.86 3.10 4.09
C ASN A 481 -29.02 1.98 3.44
N GLU A 482 -29.69 1.01 2.78
CA GLU A 482 -29.02 -0.08 2.04
C GLU A 482 -28.00 0.43 1.01
N ASP A 483 -28.14 1.69 0.57
CA ASP A 483 -27.27 2.39 -0.38
C ASP A 483 -25.98 2.98 0.24
N GLY A 484 -25.79 2.89 1.57
CA GLY A 484 -24.63 3.46 2.28
C GLY A 484 -23.36 2.58 2.24
N PRO A 485 -22.17 3.17 2.46
CA PRO A 485 -20.91 2.43 2.43
C PRO A 485 -20.83 1.41 3.57
N SER A 486 -20.54 0.16 3.22
CA SER A 486 -20.43 -0.97 4.13
C SER A 486 -19.40 -0.72 5.26
N SER A 487 -19.57 -1.39 6.41
CA SER A 487 -18.58 -1.37 7.50
C SER A 487 -17.18 -1.78 7.03
N ALA A 488 -17.10 -2.68 6.03
CA ALA A 488 -15.83 -3.05 5.41
C ALA A 488 -15.21 -1.91 4.60
N GLU A 489 -16.00 -1.20 3.79
CA GLU A 489 -15.55 -0.02 3.03
C GLU A 489 -15.11 1.11 3.95
N LEU A 490 -15.90 1.41 4.97
CA LEU A 490 -15.56 2.42 5.97
C LEU A 490 -14.27 2.05 6.71
N SER A 491 -14.08 0.78 7.08
CA SER A 491 -12.84 0.34 7.72
C SER A 491 -11.63 0.40 6.79
N ARG A 492 -11.81 0.15 5.49
CA ARG A 492 -10.76 0.37 4.48
C ARG A 492 -10.41 1.86 4.38
N LYS A 493 -11.40 2.76 4.35
CA LYS A 493 -11.18 4.21 4.43
C LYS A 493 -10.43 4.62 5.70
N VAL A 494 -10.70 3.98 6.85
CA VAL A 494 -9.90 4.22 8.06
C VAL A 494 -8.41 3.93 7.81
N LEU A 495 -8.10 2.74 7.29
CA LEU A 495 -6.71 2.35 7.02
C LEU A 495 -6.03 3.28 6.00
N GLU A 496 -6.77 3.72 4.98
CA GLU A 496 -6.31 4.69 3.99
C GLU A 496 -5.98 6.04 4.62
N HIS A 497 -6.90 6.61 5.41
CA HIS A 497 -6.69 7.89 6.08
C HIS A 497 -5.55 7.85 7.10
N LEU A 498 -5.29 6.68 7.71
CA LEU A 498 -4.14 6.49 8.59
C LEU A 498 -2.80 6.51 7.85
N LYS A 499 -2.75 6.27 6.52
CA LYS A 499 -1.50 6.33 5.73
C LYS A 499 -0.88 7.72 5.71
N TYR A 500 -1.68 8.77 5.92
CA TYR A 500 -1.26 10.17 5.95
C TYR A 500 -0.62 10.60 7.28
N LEU A 501 -0.66 9.74 8.31
CA LEU A 501 -0.05 10.03 9.61
C LEU A 501 1.33 9.37 9.73
N PRO A 502 2.27 10.01 10.47
CA PRO A 502 3.52 9.35 10.84
C PRO A 502 3.22 8.10 11.69
N ARG A 503 4.07 7.09 11.58
CA ARG A 503 3.93 5.87 12.38
C ARG A 503 4.05 6.23 13.87
N SER A 504 2.95 6.07 14.60
CA SER A 504 2.88 6.32 16.05
C SER A 504 2.01 5.26 16.72
N GLN A 505 2.16 5.10 18.04
CA GLN A 505 1.31 4.18 18.82
C GLN A 505 -0.18 4.44 18.61
N VAL A 506 -0.56 5.70 18.38
CA VAL A 506 -1.96 6.10 18.21
C VAL A 506 -2.49 5.79 16.81
N GLN A 507 -1.64 5.94 15.79
CA GLN A 507 -1.96 5.45 14.44
C GLN A 507 -2.15 3.93 14.47
N VAL A 508 -1.22 3.20 15.08
CA VAL A 508 -1.28 1.73 15.20
C VAL A 508 -2.51 1.28 15.97
N GLU A 509 -2.88 1.96 17.07
CA GLU A 509 -4.07 1.65 17.84
C GLU A 509 -5.37 1.85 17.03
N MET A 510 -5.38 2.78 16.08
CA MET A 510 -6.49 2.97 15.15
C MET A 510 -6.52 1.90 14.05
N GLU A 511 -5.37 1.41 13.59
CA GLU A 511 -5.30 0.26 12.69
C GLU A 511 -5.81 -1.01 13.38
N HIS A 512 -5.38 -1.27 14.62
CA HIS A 512 -5.91 -2.37 15.43
C HIS A 512 -7.44 -2.29 15.52
N LYS A 513 -7.97 -1.09 15.76
CA LYS A 513 -9.42 -0.86 15.77
C LYS A 513 -10.07 -1.22 14.43
N ALA A 514 -9.49 -0.77 13.31
CA ALA A 514 -10.02 -1.03 11.98
C ALA A 514 -10.04 -2.54 11.65
N TYR A 515 -8.96 -3.25 11.96
CA TYR A 515 -8.89 -4.71 11.77
C TYR A 515 -9.87 -5.48 12.67
N ILE A 516 -10.07 -5.04 13.91
CA ILE A 516 -11.10 -5.60 14.80
C ILE A 516 -12.50 -5.41 14.21
N ILE A 517 -12.81 -4.21 13.68
CA ILE A 517 -14.12 -3.94 13.06
C ILE A 517 -14.31 -4.79 11.80
N LEU A 518 -13.29 -4.88 10.93
CA LEU A 518 -13.31 -5.72 9.74
C LEU A 518 -13.57 -7.18 10.08
N ALA A 519 -12.81 -7.74 11.02
CA ALA A 519 -13.00 -9.11 11.46
C ALA A 519 -14.42 -9.33 12.00
N THR A 520 -14.93 -8.43 12.84
CA THR A 520 -16.29 -8.52 13.40
C THR A 520 -17.35 -8.51 12.30
N PHE A 521 -17.22 -7.61 11.33
CA PHE A 521 -18.13 -7.53 10.18
C PHE A 521 -18.11 -8.82 9.37
N HIS A 522 -16.94 -9.36 9.05
CA HIS A 522 -16.83 -10.61 8.30
C HIS A 522 -17.41 -11.81 9.07
N LEU A 523 -17.42 -11.77 10.40
CA LEU A 523 -18.08 -12.77 11.25
C LEU A 523 -19.61 -12.62 11.32
N GLY A 524 -20.19 -11.67 10.60
CA GLY A 524 -21.63 -11.44 10.58
C GLY A 524 -22.13 -10.84 11.89
N TYR A 525 -21.31 -10.02 12.56
CA TYR A 525 -21.69 -9.24 13.74
C TYR A 525 -21.39 -7.76 13.57
N ASP A 526 -22.05 -6.93 14.37
CA ASP A 526 -21.60 -5.56 14.64
C ASP A 526 -20.80 -5.47 15.95
N MET A 527 -20.25 -4.29 16.22
CA MET A 527 -19.44 -4.04 17.43
C MET A 527 -20.28 -3.92 18.72
N SER A 528 -21.59 -4.17 18.67
CA SER A 528 -22.45 -4.32 19.84
C SER A 528 -22.76 -5.80 20.15
N GLY A 529 -22.28 -6.72 19.30
CA GLY A 529 -22.57 -8.15 19.39
C GLY A 529 -23.90 -8.54 18.76
N LYS A 530 -24.56 -7.64 18.02
CA LYS A 530 -25.79 -7.97 17.28
C LYS A 530 -25.42 -8.76 16.02
N ILE A 531 -26.15 -9.83 15.76
CA ILE A 531 -26.01 -10.62 14.53
C ILE A 531 -26.55 -9.79 13.36
N ILE A 532 -25.73 -9.62 12.34
CA ILE A 532 -26.07 -8.92 11.08
C ILE A 532 -26.25 -9.92 9.95
N GLU A 533 -25.56 -11.06 10.03
CA GLU A 533 -25.71 -12.15 9.08
C GLU A 533 -25.73 -13.49 9.82
N LYS A 534 -26.79 -14.27 9.59
CA LYS A 534 -26.97 -15.55 10.29
C LYS A 534 -25.99 -16.61 9.78
N HIS A 535 -25.75 -16.66 8.48
CA HIS A 535 -24.93 -17.67 7.83
C HIS A 535 -23.61 -17.06 7.35
N VAL A 536 -22.50 -17.51 7.91
CA VAL A 536 -21.16 -17.06 7.52
C VAL A 536 -20.47 -18.21 6.80
N ASN A 537 -20.03 -17.97 5.57
CA ASN A 537 -19.31 -18.97 4.78
C ASN A 537 -17.80 -19.01 5.14
N GLN A 538 -17.13 -20.03 4.65
CA GLN A 538 -15.70 -20.26 4.90
C GLN A 538 -14.81 -19.09 4.46
N LEU A 539 -15.08 -18.49 3.30
CA LEU A 539 -14.34 -17.34 2.77
C LEU A 539 -14.35 -16.15 3.74
N ARG A 540 -15.49 -15.88 4.37
CA ARG A 540 -15.61 -14.80 5.35
C ARG A 540 -14.86 -15.11 6.65
N LEU A 541 -14.84 -16.38 7.08
CA LEU A 541 -14.02 -16.79 8.22
C LEU A 541 -12.53 -16.58 7.93
N GLU A 542 -12.07 -16.95 6.74
CA GLU A 542 -10.68 -16.74 6.31
C GLU A 542 -10.33 -15.25 6.23
N THR A 543 -11.27 -14.41 5.77
CA THR A 543 -11.09 -12.95 5.72
C THR A 543 -11.03 -12.34 7.12
N ALA A 544 -11.88 -12.81 8.05
CA ALA A 544 -11.83 -12.39 9.46
C ALA A 544 -10.51 -12.80 10.12
N THR A 545 -10.07 -14.05 9.90
CA THR A 545 -8.78 -14.57 10.38
C THR A 545 -7.61 -13.76 9.83
N SER A 546 -7.62 -13.44 8.54
CA SER A 546 -6.58 -12.59 7.91
C SER A 546 -6.51 -11.20 8.54
N SER A 547 -7.66 -10.60 8.86
CA SER A 547 -7.73 -9.31 9.55
C SER A 547 -7.13 -9.38 10.96
N LEU A 548 -7.41 -10.44 11.72
CA LEU A 548 -6.82 -10.66 13.04
C LEU A 548 -5.31 -10.96 12.95
N MET A 549 -4.85 -11.67 11.92
CA MET A 549 -3.43 -11.91 11.66
C MET A 549 -2.68 -10.61 11.36
N ALA A 550 -3.28 -9.68 10.60
CA ALA A 550 -2.69 -8.36 10.35
C ALA A 550 -2.49 -7.57 11.65
N LEU A 551 -3.47 -7.63 12.56
CA LEU A 551 -3.36 -7.06 13.90
C LEU A 551 -2.24 -7.75 14.72
N ASN A 552 -2.20 -9.08 14.75
CA ASN A 552 -1.17 -9.84 15.47
C ASN A 552 0.24 -9.54 14.94
N LYS A 553 0.42 -9.40 13.62
CA LYS A 553 1.69 -8.99 13.02
C LYS A 553 2.17 -7.66 13.61
N SER A 554 1.27 -6.68 13.74
CA SER A 554 1.60 -5.40 14.37
C SER A 554 1.99 -5.54 15.84
N VAL A 555 1.36 -6.45 16.59
CA VAL A 555 1.73 -6.73 17.99
C VAL A 555 3.12 -7.35 18.08
N CYS A 556 3.42 -8.32 17.22
CA CYS A 556 4.76 -8.93 17.12
C CYS A 556 5.84 -7.92 16.73
N SER A 557 5.48 -6.86 16.00
CA SER A 557 6.39 -5.73 15.69
C SER A 557 6.58 -4.74 16.84
N GLY A 558 6.16 -5.08 18.07
CA GLY A 558 6.38 -4.27 19.27
C GLY A 558 5.25 -3.31 19.66
N TYR A 559 4.17 -3.25 18.88
CA TYR A 559 3.03 -2.38 19.20
C TYR A 559 1.97 -3.12 20.03
N SER A 560 2.11 -3.06 21.35
CA SER A 560 1.17 -3.71 22.26
C SER A 560 -0.27 -3.20 22.11
N LEU A 561 -1.25 -4.10 22.31
CA LEU A 561 -2.66 -3.72 22.43
C LEU A 561 -2.87 -2.97 23.74
N SER A 562 -3.64 -1.88 23.69
CA SER A 562 -4.20 -1.28 24.92
C SER A 562 -5.19 -2.25 25.55
N ARG A 563 -5.40 -2.19 26.87
CA ARG A 563 -6.35 -3.09 27.56
C ARG A 563 -7.74 -3.07 26.93
N TYR A 564 -8.21 -1.91 26.49
CA TYR A 564 -9.49 -1.76 25.80
C TYR A 564 -9.53 -2.51 24.46
N ARG A 565 -8.44 -2.42 23.66
CA ARG A 565 -8.33 -3.16 22.40
C ARG A 565 -8.15 -4.65 22.62
N GLU A 566 -7.45 -5.05 23.67
CA GLU A 566 -7.32 -6.45 24.04
C GLU A 566 -8.67 -7.06 24.43
N VAL A 567 -9.53 -6.34 25.17
CA VAL A 567 -10.91 -6.79 25.42
C VAL A 567 -11.65 -7.02 24.10
N GLN A 568 -11.63 -6.04 23.19
CA GLN A 568 -12.29 -6.18 21.89
C GLN A 568 -11.73 -7.33 21.06
N PHE A 569 -10.40 -7.48 21.03
CA PHE A 569 -9.73 -8.56 20.32
C PHE A 569 -10.17 -9.94 20.83
N ASN A 570 -10.20 -10.15 22.15
CA ASN A 570 -10.70 -11.39 22.75
C ASN A 570 -12.19 -11.62 22.43
N MET A 571 -13.02 -10.56 22.40
CA MET A 571 -14.43 -10.69 21.99
C MET A 571 -14.56 -11.16 20.54
N VAL A 572 -13.77 -10.61 19.62
CA VAL A 572 -13.79 -11.04 18.21
C VAL A 572 -13.24 -12.46 18.05
N GLN A 573 -12.19 -12.83 18.77
CA GLN A 573 -11.70 -14.21 18.79
C GLN A 573 -12.79 -15.17 19.29
N SER A 574 -13.50 -14.83 20.36
CA SER A 574 -14.59 -15.67 20.86
C SER A 574 -15.70 -15.86 19.81
N THR A 575 -16.00 -14.81 19.05
CA THR A 575 -16.98 -14.85 17.97
C THR A 575 -16.49 -15.68 16.79
N LEU A 576 -15.20 -15.60 16.43
CA LEU A 576 -14.58 -16.39 15.38
C LEU A 576 -14.69 -17.89 15.69
N TYR A 577 -14.29 -18.30 16.90
CA TYR A 577 -14.39 -19.69 17.33
C TYR A 577 -15.84 -20.17 17.39
N TYR A 578 -16.76 -19.33 17.85
CA TYR A 578 -18.19 -19.65 17.80
C TYR A 578 -18.68 -19.91 16.35
N ARG A 579 -18.22 -19.12 15.37
CA ARG A 579 -18.55 -19.36 13.96
C ARG A 579 -17.88 -20.61 13.40
N TYR A 580 -16.64 -20.91 13.79
CA TYR A 580 -15.99 -22.17 13.42
C TYR A 580 -16.79 -23.38 13.92
N ALA A 581 -17.34 -23.32 15.13
CA ALA A 581 -18.20 -24.36 15.69
C ALA A 581 -19.46 -24.61 14.84
N GLN A 582 -20.04 -23.55 14.25
CA GLN A 582 -21.19 -23.65 13.35
C GLN A 582 -20.87 -24.28 11.99
N VAL A 583 -19.67 -24.01 11.46
CA VAL A 583 -19.22 -24.50 10.14
C VAL A 583 -18.61 -25.91 10.23
N ASN A 584 -18.11 -26.31 11.41
CA ASN A 584 -17.41 -27.57 11.64
C ASN A 584 -18.05 -28.36 12.80
N PRO A 585 -19.23 -28.98 12.59
CA PRO A 585 -19.99 -29.65 13.64
C PRO A 585 -19.20 -30.76 14.36
N GLU A 586 -18.24 -31.39 13.69
CA GLU A 586 -17.39 -32.45 14.22
C GLU A 586 -16.38 -31.95 15.27
N LYS A 587 -16.07 -30.65 15.27
CA LYS A 587 -15.20 -29.98 16.26
C LYS A 587 -15.95 -28.97 17.13
N ASN A 588 -17.28 -29.05 17.12
CA ASN A 588 -18.16 -28.06 17.75
C ASN A 588 -17.81 -27.79 19.23
N GLU A 589 -17.61 -28.82 20.04
CA GLU A 589 -17.31 -28.65 21.47
C GLU A 589 -15.98 -27.92 21.71
N ILE A 590 -14.90 -28.34 21.04
CA ILE A 590 -13.58 -27.71 21.15
C ILE A 590 -13.67 -26.22 20.81
N PHE A 591 -14.34 -25.89 19.70
CA PHE A 591 -14.50 -24.50 19.30
C PHE A 591 -15.41 -23.69 20.23
N LEU A 592 -16.44 -24.30 20.81
CA LEU A 592 -17.29 -23.64 21.82
C LEU A 592 -16.54 -23.40 23.13
N GLU A 593 -15.65 -24.32 23.54
CA GLU A 593 -14.79 -24.14 24.71
C GLU A 593 -13.83 -22.97 24.51
N GLU A 594 -13.14 -22.89 23.37
CA GLU A 594 -12.28 -21.76 23.01
C GLU A 594 -13.07 -20.44 23.00
N ALA A 595 -14.24 -20.42 22.36
CA ALA A 595 -15.12 -19.25 22.36
C ALA A 595 -15.47 -18.79 23.80
N PHE A 596 -15.82 -19.74 24.67
CA PHE A 596 -16.08 -19.45 26.07
C PHE A 596 -14.85 -18.89 26.79
N GLN A 597 -13.66 -19.49 26.62
CA GLN A 597 -12.42 -19.02 27.27
C GLN A 597 -12.07 -17.59 26.87
N PHE A 598 -12.10 -17.27 25.57
CA PHE A 598 -11.86 -15.91 25.09
C PHE A 598 -12.87 -14.90 25.62
N SER A 599 -14.17 -15.27 25.67
CA SER A 599 -15.21 -14.39 26.23
C SER A 599 -15.02 -14.13 27.74
N ARG A 600 -14.57 -15.13 28.50
CA ARG A 600 -14.24 -15.00 29.93
C ARG A 600 -13.00 -14.13 30.15
N LYS A 601 -11.96 -14.28 29.32
CA LYS A 601 -10.78 -13.41 29.34
C LYS A 601 -11.16 -11.95 29.08
N ALA A 602 -12.00 -11.70 28.07
CA ALA A 602 -12.54 -10.37 27.78
C ALA A 602 -13.33 -9.80 28.96
N GLN A 603 -14.22 -10.58 29.56
CA GLN A 603 -15.02 -10.20 30.73
C GLN A 603 -14.15 -9.83 31.93
N HIS A 604 -13.17 -10.67 32.27
CA HIS A 604 -12.25 -10.43 33.38
C HIS A 604 -11.45 -9.14 33.16
N LEU A 605 -10.88 -8.97 31.97
CA LEU A 605 -10.08 -7.79 31.64
C LEU A 605 -10.92 -6.49 31.62
N ALA A 606 -12.15 -6.55 31.13
CA ALA A 606 -13.08 -5.42 31.14
C ALA A 606 -13.43 -4.99 32.56
N ARG A 607 -13.71 -5.95 33.47
CA ARG A 607 -13.97 -5.67 34.89
C ARG A 607 -12.75 -5.10 35.59
N ALA A 608 -11.58 -5.71 35.40
CA ALA A 608 -10.32 -5.25 36.00
C ALA A 608 -9.91 -3.83 35.54
N SER A 609 -10.44 -3.36 34.41
CA SER A 609 -10.15 -2.03 33.85
C SER A 609 -11.30 -1.03 34.03
N ASN A 610 -12.43 -1.42 34.66
CA ASN A 610 -13.67 -0.65 34.78
C ASN A 610 -14.20 -0.14 33.43
N PHE A 611 -14.29 -1.02 32.44
CA PHE A 611 -14.92 -0.76 31.14
C PHE A 611 -16.36 -1.31 31.12
N ASP A 612 -17.28 -0.68 31.84
CA ASP A 612 -18.65 -1.17 32.09
C ASP A 612 -19.43 -1.51 30.81
N GLU A 613 -19.27 -0.72 29.75
CA GLU A 613 -19.85 -1.00 28.43
C GLU A 613 -19.42 -2.38 27.91
N MET A 614 -18.13 -2.69 28.02
CA MET A 614 -17.56 -3.95 27.53
C MET A 614 -17.87 -5.12 28.46
N VAL A 615 -18.04 -4.89 29.76
CA VAL A 615 -18.49 -5.94 30.70
C VAL A 615 -19.86 -6.46 30.30
N THR A 616 -20.78 -5.57 29.92
CA THR A 616 -22.13 -5.96 29.48
C THR A 616 -22.06 -6.84 28.23
N TRP A 617 -21.27 -6.42 27.22
CA TRP A 617 -21.09 -7.21 26.00
C TRP A 617 -20.47 -8.59 26.28
N ALA A 618 -19.40 -8.63 27.07
CA ALA A 618 -18.74 -9.88 27.44
C ALA A 618 -19.65 -10.82 28.25
N ASN A 619 -20.50 -10.29 29.15
CA ASN A 619 -21.48 -11.10 29.88
C ASN A 619 -22.48 -11.80 28.93
N VAL A 620 -22.95 -11.10 27.90
CA VAL A 620 -23.89 -11.67 26.91
C VAL A 620 -23.22 -12.81 26.14
N SER A 621 -21.98 -12.62 25.68
CA SER A 621 -21.24 -13.68 24.99
C SER A 621 -20.94 -14.88 25.90
N VAL A 622 -20.52 -14.65 27.14
CA VAL A 622 -20.30 -15.72 28.12
C VAL A 622 -21.58 -16.54 28.32
N ALA A 623 -22.73 -15.89 28.53
CA ALA A 623 -24.01 -16.56 28.71
C ALA A 623 -24.40 -17.39 27.47
N LEU A 624 -24.26 -16.80 26.28
CA LEU A 624 -24.53 -17.49 25.01
C LEU A 624 -23.66 -18.74 24.86
N TYR A 625 -22.36 -18.65 25.09
CA TYR A 625 -21.45 -19.79 24.90
C TYR A 625 -21.62 -20.84 25.99
N THR A 626 -21.96 -20.46 27.22
CA THR A 626 -22.37 -21.42 28.26
C THR A 626 -23.61 -22.20 27.83
N GLU A 627 -24.65 -21.52 27.34
CA GLU A 627 -25.86 -22.19 26.84
C GLU A 627 -25.52 -23.18 25.72
N LYS A 628 -24.71 -22.77 24.75
CA LYS A 628 -24.33 -23.63 23.61
C LYS A 628 -23.47 -24.83 24.04
N LEU A 629 -22.57 -24.66 25.00
CA LEU A 629 -21.81 -25.77 25.58
C LEU A 629 -22.73 -26.76 26.29
N VAL A 630 -23.65 -26.29 27.13
CA VAL A 630 -24.63 -27.15 27.82
C VAL A 630 -25.48 -27.94 26.82
N LEU A 631 -25.96 -27.29 25.76
CA LEU A 631 -26.72 -27.97 24.70
C LEU A 631 -25.88 -29.02 23.97
N ALA A 632 -24.61 -28.71 23.66
CA ALA A 632 -23.70 -29.66 23.04
C ALA A 632 -23.43 -30.89 23.93
N SER A 633 -23.25 -30.69 25.24
CA SER A 633 -23.08 -31.78 26.20
C SER A 633 -24.36 -32.62 26.35
N LEU A 634 -25.54 -31.99 26.41
CA LEU A 634 -26.82 -32.70 26.49
C LEU A 634 -27.09 -33.55 25.24
N ALA A 635 -26.72 -33.07 24.05
CA ALA A 635 -26.88 -33.82 22.80
C ALA A 635 -26.08 -35.13 22.77
N LYS A 636 -25.03 -35.26 23.59
CA LYS A 636 -24.25 -36.50 23.73
C LYS A 636 -24.90 -37.52 24.66
N MET A 637 -25.83 -37.11 25.52
CA MET A 637 -26.48 -38.02 26.47
C MET A 637 -27.53 -38.89 25.78
N ASP A 638 -27.35 -40.21 25.81
CA ASP A 638 -28.20 -41.17 25.11
C ASP A 638 -29.68 -41.13 25.53
N TRP A 639 -29.98 -40.79 26.79
CA TRP A 639 -31.36 -40.68 27.26
C TRP A 639 -32.09 -39.46 26.67
N VAL A 640 -31.38 -38.36 26.37
CA VAL A 640 -31.94 -37.19 25.70
C VAL A 640 -32.28 -37.53 24.25
N LYS A 641 -31.41 -38.29 23.56
CA LYS A 641 -31.73 -38.86 22.24
C LYS A 641 -32.96 -39.75 22.29
N LYS A 642 -33.06 -40.63 23.30
CA LYS A 642 -34.23 -41.50 23.50
C LYS A 642 -35.53 -40.73 23.75
N ILE A 643 -35.51 -39.66 24.55
CA ILE A 643 -36.70 -38.81 24.79
C ILE A 643 -37.09 -38.04 23.53
N TYR A 644 -36.12 -37.52 22.76
CA TYR A 644 -36.38 -36.79 21.52
C TYR A 644 -36.97 -37.73 20.44
N MET A 645 -36.41 -38.93 20.30
CA MET A 645 -36.95 -39.98 19.43
C MET A 645 -38.35 -40.43 19.88
N TYR A 646 -38.59 -40.55 21.19
CA TYR A 646 -39.91 -40.89 21.74
C TYR A 646 -40.98 -39.81 21.45
N ARG A 647 -40.61 -38.52 21.51
CA ARG A 647 -41.51 -37.42 21.12
C ARG A 647 -41.80 -37.39 19.62
N LEU A 648 -40.77 -37.58 18.79
CA LEU A 648 -40.95 -37.69 17.33
C LEU A 648 -41.86 -38.88 16.96
N SER A 649 -41.70 -40.03 17.64
CA SER A 649 -42.58 -41.19 17.41
C SER A 649 -44.03 -40.98 17.84
N LYS A 650 -44.31 -40.06 18.77
CA LYS A 650 -45.69 -39.73 19.18
C LYS A 650 -46.35 -38.66 18.30
N ASN A 651 -45.58 -37.76 17.69
CA ASN A 651 -46.13 -36.73 16.79
C ASN A 651 -46.30 -37.21 15.34
N LEU A 652 -45.82 -38.41 14.98
CA LEU A 652 -46.05 -39.06 13.68
C LEU A 652 -47.29 -39.97 13.66
N ILE A 653 -48.08 -40.01 14.75
CA ILE A 653 -49.31 -40.84 14.89
C ILE A 653 -50.58 -39.96 14.90
N PHE A 654 -50.54 -38.77 14.28
CA PHE A 654 -51.75 -37.97 14.01
C PHE A 654 -51.83 -37.55 12.56
#